data_AF-A0A959P4Y7-F1
#
_entry.id   AF-A0A959P4Y7-F1
#
_cell.length_a   1.000
_cell.length_b   1.000
_cell.length_c   1.000
_cell.angle_alpha   90.00
_cell.angle_beta   90.00
_cell.angle_gamma   90.00
#
_symmetry.space_group_name_H-M   'P 1'
#
loop_
_entity.id
_entity.type
_entity.pdbx_description
1 polymer ?
#
loop_
_entity_poly.entity_id
_entity_poly.type
_entity_poly.pdbx_seq_one_letter_code
_entity_poly.pdbx_strand_id
1 'polypeptide(L)'
;LVSICCLTYNHENFIKKALDGFLIQETNFDFEIIVYDDASDDKTQTIIKKYVEKYPDKIFPIFQKENKFSQGIKISNVYVWPKTRGKYIALCEGDDYWTDPLKLQKQVNFLEQNDDYVITYHNSKVINEVGEITSNSNLPDVNKKDFSEDELIKGRWIITLTMCFRNVLKEYPSYLWGDTALTSFLGNSGKGKYLDSIEDGFYRMHPTSMWSSKSEEYKKSIQVDIFGRLNKLYCEIGKPEYQDYFKNMFNERMVEVFNILHSKPSLKVPEQLVKTINDYPQLINSQNKLVFQKINTEQYKTSNGLIEESPLFSLIMPNYNNENHIAQAIDSVLNQTYKNWELIIVDDSSTDNSVDVISSFLHDKRINLIKLDKNRGVANAKVTGIKKSNGPIFGTMGADDALVEDTIEVMVAAHLKYSECGLIYPQFIYCDENLNPVRKGFSAQVQSSSTNLDQNVVSNIKTYKKCYYNLTEGYDVNLRFAEDKDISYKMEEVSKLHFVDKELYMYRVHENSISNKKGSYTNREQIITGLKTKAIYRRLDKAKKTSKNEIEYFKNATEYLSQKEFNKATSQIKEYQSRIDYSSLPYHDNAKIKNPEVSIIIVAYNTNKELVKCIKSVLQNNVRDYEIIVVDNGGNDKVLFELLELPIKYIRTPINFTPSEGRNIGVHFSKGKIVAFLDDDALVPANYIESIIQAFLTYDIVGFRGKVLPKTKSKNNQLAEHYNLGEVPIPASINTEGNSAFLREKYLNVGGMNPLLFGGEGMELSYRMAKINSMNSTIYWPKTIIYHD
;
A
#
# COMPACT_ATOMS: atom_id res chain seq x y z
N LEU A 1 -22.20 -41.57 -17.58
CA LEU A 1 -21.05 -41.15 -18.43
C LEU A 1 -20.00 -40.47 -17.57
N VAL A 2 -18.74 -40.94 -17.65
CA VAL A 2 -17.55 -40.31 -17.04
C VAL A 2 -16.64 -39.76 -18.14
N SER A 3 -16.12 -38.54 -17.98
CA SER A 3 -15.08 -37.98 -18.85
C SER A 3 -13.71 -38.14 -18.20
N ILE A 4 -12.87 -39.01 -18.75
CA ILE A 4 -11.46 -39.13 -18.38
C ILE A 4 -10.69 -38.04 -19.13
N CYS A 5 -9.98 -37.18 -18.41
CA CYS A 5 -9.21 -36.08 -18.98
C CYS A 5 -7.72 -36.35 -18.82
N CYS A 6 -7.02 -36.45 -19.94
CA CYS A 6 -5.59 -36.73 -20.00
C CYS A 6 -4.85 -35.61 -20.73
N LEU A 7 -3.91 -34.97 -20.02
CA LEU A 7 -3.00 -33.98 -20.59
C LEU A 7 -1.66 -34.65 -20.90
N THR A 8 -1.08 -34.37 -22.07
CA THR A 8 0.19 -34.96 -22.48
C THR A 8 1.03 -34.01 -23.34
N TYR A 9 2.36 -34.09 -23.17
CA TYR A 9 3.35 -33.39 -23.99
C TYR A 9 4.67 -34.16 -23.94
N ASN A 10 5.11 -34.72 -25.06
CA ASN A 10 6.34 -35.51 -25.19
C ASN A 10 6.41 -36.73 -24.25
N HIS A 11 5.34 -37.53 -24.23
CA HIS A 11 5.20 -38.72 -23.39
C HIS A 11 5.23 -40.04 -24.19
N GLU A 12 6.00 -40.14 -25.28
CA GLU A 12 5.97 -41.33 -26.16
C GLU A 12 6.24 -42.64 -25.40
N ASN A 13 7.06 -42.57 -24.35
CA ASN A 13 7.45 -43.72 -23.53
C ASN A 13 6.38 -44.10 -22.48
N PHE A 14 5.40 -43.24 -22.22
CA PHE A 14 4.49 -43.39 -21.08
C PHE A 14 3.02 -43.43 -21.49
N ILE A 15 2.63 -42.68 -22.51
CA ILE A 15 1.22 -42.48 -22.92
C ILE A 15 0.48 -43.79 -23.20
N LYS A 16 1.17 -44.80 -23.73
CA LYS A 16 0.59 -46.13 -23.95
C LYS A 16 0.04 -46.72 -22.65
N LYS A 17 0.82 -46.65 -21.56
CA LYS A 17 0.47 -47.25 -20.27
C LYS A 17 -0.67 -46.48 -19.60
N ALA A 18 -0.69 -45.15 -19.75
CA ALA A 18 -1.81 -44.30 -19.32
C ALA A 18 -3.12 -44.72 -20.00
N LEU A 19 -3.13 -44.80 -21.34
CA LEU A 19 -4.29 -45.18 -22.13
C LEU A 19 -4.76 -46.61 -21.82
N ASP A 20 -3.83 -47.56 -21.68
CA ASP A 20 -4.16 -48.93 -21.26
C ASP A 20 -4.86 -48.91 -19.88
N GLY A 21 -4.35 -48.13 -18.91
CA GLY A 21 -4.96 -47.96 -17.58
C GLY A 21 -6.37 -47.35 -17.59
N PHE A 22 -6.70 -46.53 -18.59
CA PHE A 22 -8.05 -46.01 -18.79
C PHE A 22 -8.98 -47.06 -19.40
N LEU A 23 -8.46 -47.88 -20.32
CA LEU A 23 -9.23 -48.86 -21.08
C LEU A 23 -9.51 -50.15 -20.30
N ILE A 24 -8.75 -50.45 -19.24
CA ILE A 24 -9.04 -51.58 -18.34
C ILE A 24 -10.24 -51.33 -17.41
N GLN A 25 -10.81 -50.11 -17.40
CA GLN A 25 -11.89 -49.78 -16.47
C GLN A 25 -13.16 -50.60 -16.79
N GLU A 26 -13.60 -51.39 -15.81
CA GLU A 26 -14.79 -52.22 -15.85
C GLU A 26 -15.93 -51.48 -15.14
N THR A 27 -16.85 -50.94 -15.94
CA THR A 27 -17.95 -50.09 -15.46
C THR A 27 -19.30 -50.50 -16.03
N ASN A 28 -20.37 -50.31 -15.26
CA ASN A 28 -21.77 -50.47 -15.70
C ASN A 28 -22.34 -49.20 -16.36
N PHE A 29 -21.50 -48.19 -16.55
CA PHE A 29 -21.79 -46.94 -17.24
C PHE A 29 -20.71 -46.66 -18.28
N ASP A 30 -21.04 -45.87 -19.31
CA ASP A 30 -20.05 -45.47 -20.32
C ASP A 30 -19.04 -44.45 -19.80
N PHE A 31 -17.89 -44.40 -20.45
CA PHE A 31 -16.88 -43.37 -20.28
C PHE A 31 -16.26 -42.95 -21.61
N GLU A 32 -15.81 -41.70 -21.66
CA GLU A 32 -15.02 -41.13 -22.76
C GLU A 32 -13.63 -40.74 -22.26
N ILE A 33 -12.66 -40.73 -23.16
CA ILE A 33 -11.27 -40.36 -22.88
C ILE A 33 -10.93 -39.16 -23.76
N ILE A 34 -10.79 -37.99 -23.15
CA ILE A 34 -10.34 -36.77 -23.81
C ILE A 34 -8.83 -36.68 -23.62
N VAL A 35 -8.09 -36.82 -24.71
CA VAL A 35 -6.62 -36.77 -24.71
C VAL A 35 -6.17 -35.47 -25.35
N TYR A 36 -5.65 -34.54 -24.55
CA TYR A 36 -5.09 -33.29 -25.03
C TYR A 36 -3.58 -33.41 -25.18
N ASP A 37 -3.10 -33.30 -26.42
CA ASP A 37 -1.69 -33.26 -26.75
C ASP A 37 -1.27 -31.82 -27.08
N ASP A 38 -0.34 -31.29 -26.30
CA ASP A 38 0.11 -29.89 -26.42
C ASP A 38 1.22 -29.69 -27.47
N ALA A 39 1.01 -30.27 -28.65
CA ALA A 39 1.93 -30.26 -29.78
C ALA A 39 3.24 -31.00 -29.51
N SER A 40 3.14 -32.26 -29.10
CA SER A 40 4.31 -33.13 -28.92
C SER A 40 5.11 -33.27 -30.22
N ASP A 41 6.44 -33.24 -30.10
CA ASP A 41 7.38 -33.40 -31.21
C ASP A 41 7.96 -34.82 -31.31
N ASP A 42 7.61 -35.69 -30.36
CA ASP A 42 7.93 -37.12 -30.34
C ASP A 42 6.79 -37.99 -30.92
N LYS A 43 6.83 -39.31 -30.70
CA LYS A 43 5.81 -40.24 -31.22
C LYS A 43 4.49 -40.25 -30.42
N THR A 44 4.30 -39.37 -29.44
CA THR A 44 3.09 -39.31 -28.60
C THR A 44 1.82 -39.22 -29.45
N GLN A 45 1.76 -38.27 -30.39
CA GLN A 45 0.60 -38.12 -31.28
C GLN A 45 0.35 -39.37 -32.14
N THR A 46 1.42 -40.01 -32.62
CA THR A 46 1.32 -41.25 -33.41
C THR A 46 0.72 -42.39 -32.59
N ILE A 47 1.13 -42.52 -31.32
CA ILE A 47 0.58 -43.54 -30.42
C ILE A 47 -0.91 -43.26 -30.15
N ILE A 48 -1.27 -42.02 -29.83
CA ILE A 48 -2.67 -41.63 -29.59
C ILE A 48 -3.53 -41.93 -30.82
N LYS A 49 -3.07 -41.60 -32.03
CA LYS A 49 -3.81 -41.90 -33.28
C LYS A 49 -4.10 -43.39 -33.46
N LYS A 50 -3.14 -44.28 -33.15
CA LYS A 50 -3.37 -45.74 -33.19
C LYS A 50 -4.44 -46.20 -32.20
N TYR A 51 -4.49 -45.58 -31.01
CA TYR A 51 -5.52 -45.88 -30.02
C TYR A 51 -6.89 -45.36 -30.47
N VAL A 52 -6.95 -44.19 -31.12
CA VAL A 52 -8.19 -43.64 -31.70
C VAL A 52 -8.72 -44.54 -32.81
N GLU A 53 -7.87 -45.08 -33.68
CA GLU A 53 -8.29 -46.06 -34.70
C GLU A 53 -8.89 -47.33 -34.09
N LYS A 54 -8.34 -47.79 -32.95
CA LYS A 54 -8.83 -48.99 -32.25
C LYS A 54 -10.06 -48.75 -31.38
N TYR A 55 -10.22 -47.53 -30.86
CA TYR A 55 -11.28 -47.15 -29.92
C TYR A 55 -11.93 -45.79 -30.30
N PRO A 56 -12.47 -45.65 -31.53
CA PRO A 56 -12.93 -44.36 -32.06
C PRO A 56 -14.11 -43.77 -31.27
N ASP A 57 -14.93 -44.62 -30.65
CA ASP A 57 -16.09 -44.20 -29.86
C ASP A 57 -15.75 -43.87 -28.40
N LYS A 58 -14.52 -44.19 -27.96
CA LYS A 58 -14.07 -43.92 -26.58
C LYS A 58 -13.03 -42.81 -26.50
N ILE A 59 -12.14 -42.66 -27.49
CA ILE A 59 -10.99 -41.75 -27.40
C ILE A 59 -11.18 -40.55 -28.33
N PHE A 60 -11.23 -39.36 -27.74
CA PHE A 60 -11.46 -38.08 -28.40
C PHE A 60 -10.19 -37.21 -28.27
N PRO A 61 -9.29 -37.23 -29.27
CA PRO A 61 -8.03 -36.50 -29.19
C PRO A 61 -8.21 -35.01 -29.51
N ILE A 62 -7.39 -34.17 -28.87
CA ILE A 62 -7.23 -32.75 -29.18
C ILE A 62 -5.75 -32.51 -29.44
N PHE A 63 -5.36 -32.44 -30.72
CA PHE A 63 -3.98 -32.19 -31.13
C PHE A 63 -3.75 -30.70 -31.37
N GLN A 64 -2.83 -30.09 -30.63
CA GLN A 64 -2.34 -28.77 -30.96
C GLN A 64 -1.26 -28.81 -32.04
N LYS A 65 -1.14 -27.71 -32.77
CA LYS A 65 -0.03 -27.48 -33.72
C LYS A 65 1.17 -26.79 -33.07
N GLU A 66 0.94 -26.12 -31.95
CA GLU A 66 1.94 -25.36 -31.20
C GLU A 66 1.71 -25.58 -29.72
N ASN A 67 2.78 -25.61 -28.93
CA ASN A 67 2.70 -25.75 -27.48
C ASN A 67 2.00 -24.52 -26.87
N LYS A 68 0.77 -24.71 -26.38
CA LYS A 68 -0.09 -23.65 -25.82
C LYS A 68 0.21 -23.40 -24.36
N PHE A 69 0.70 -24.39 -23.62
CA PHE A 69 1.05 -24.22 -22.21
C PHE A 69 2.20 -23.23 -22.05
N SER A 70 3.23 -23.31 -22.90
CA SER A 70 4.37 -22.38 -22.95
C SER A 70 3.96 -20.94 -23.28
N GLN A 71 2.81 -20.76 -23.94
CA GLN A 71 2.20 -19.45 -24.21
C GLN A 71 1.38 -18.92 -23.00
N GLY A 72 1.40 -19.63 -21.87
CA GLY A 72 0.69 -19.26 -20.64
C GLY A 72 -0.80 -19.64 -20.62
N ILE A 73 -1.27 -20.43 -21.58
CA ILE A 73 -2.68 -20.81 -21.69
C ILE A 73 -3.01 -21.89 -20.67
N LYS A 74 -4.12 -21.72 -19.94
CA LYS A 74 -4.63 -22.70 -18.98
C LYS A 74 -5.40 -23.80 -19.72
N ILE A 75 -4.66 -24.82 -20.13
CA ILE A 75 -5.11 -25.89 -21.02
C ILE A 75 -6.46 -26.48 -20.63
N SER A 76 -6.61 -26.88 -19.36
CA SER A 76 -7.83 -27.54 -18.91
C SER A 76 -9.07 -26.67 -19.09
N ASN A 77 -8.98 -25.38 -18.75
CA ASN A 77 -10.10 -24.44 -18.86
C ASN A 77 -10.50 -24.14 -20.30
N VAL A 78 -9.52 -23.98 -21.19
CA VAL A 78 -9.76 -23.50 -22.55
C VAL A 78 -10.14 -24.65 -23.48
N TYR A 79 -9.50 -25.81 -23.34
CA TYR A 79 -9.61 -26.88 -24.33
C TYR A 79 -10.24 -28.16 -23.81
N VAL A 80 -10.14 -28.47 -22.51
CA VAL A 80 -10.55 -29.78 -21.98
C VAL A 80 -11.93 -29.73 -21.31
N TRP A 81 -12.13 -28.91 -20.28
CA TRP A 81 -13.41 -28.79 -19.57
C TRP A 81 -14.60 -28.55 -20.51
N PRO A 82 -14.51 -27.65 -21.53
CA PRO A 82 -15.63 -27.42 -22.45
C PRO A 82 -15.97 -28.63 -23.34
N LYS A 83 -15.13 -29.67 -23.37
CA LYS A 83 -15.34 -30.88 -24.16
C LYS A 83 -15.86 -32.06 -23.35
N THR A 84 -15.85 -31.96 -22.02
CA THR A 84 -16.39 -33.00 -21.14
C THR A 84 -17.91 -33.11 -21.28
N ARG A 85 -18.41 -34.33 -21.49
CA ARG A 85 -19.85 -34.65 -21.53
C ARG A 85 -20.32 -35.44 -20.31
N GLY A 86 -19.40 -36.00 -19.55
CA GLY A 86 -19.67 -36.84 -18.39
C GLY A 86 -20.36 -36.08 -17.26
N LYS A 87 -21.24 -36.79 -16.55
CA LYS A 87 -21.76 -36.36 -15.23
C LYS A 87 -20.63 -36.29 -14.20
N TYR A 88 -19.57 -37.07 -14.42
CA TYR A 88 -18.36 -37.09 -13.61
C TYR A 88 -17.13 -36.88 -14.50
N ILE A 89 -16.07 -36.33 -13.89
CA ILE A 89 -14.76 -36.13 -14.51
C ILE A 89 -13.73 -36.89 -13.68
N ALA A 90 -12.85 -37.63 -14.35
CA ALA A 90 -11.67 -38.27 -13.76
C ALA A 90 -10.41 -37.74 -14.41
N LEU A 91 -9.35 -37.50 -13.63
CA LEU A 91 -8.10 -36.91 -14.13
C LEU A 91 -6.97 -37.94 -14.09
N CYS A 92 -6.10 -37.92 -15.09
CA CYS A 92 -4.82 -38.63 -15.08
C CYS A 92 -3.92 -38.13 -16.22
N GLU A 93 -2.72 -37.66 -15.89
CA GLU A 93 -1.73 -37.21 -16.85
C GLU A 93 -1.19 -38.35 -17.74
N GLY A 94 -0.67 -38.02 -18.92
CA GLY A 94 -0.22 -39.00 -19.91
C GLY A 94 1.04 -39.79 -19.52
N ASP A 95 1.76 -39.34 -18.49
CA ASP A 95 2.93 -40.00 -17.91
C ASP A 95 2.61 -40.92 -16.72
N ASP A 96 1.39 -40.80 -16.19
CA ASP A 96 0.84 -41.56 -15.06
C ASP A 96 -0.10 -42.68 -15.53
N TYR A 97 -0.44 -43.63 -14.66
CA TYR A 97 -1.40 -44.69 -15.01
C TYR A 97 -2.14 -45.29 -13.82
N TRP A 98 -3.29 -45.91 -14.13
CA TRP A 98 -4.12 -46.66 -13.18
C TRP A 98 -3.90 -48.17 -13.34
N THR A 99 -4.12 -48.93 -12.28
CA THR A 99 -4.04 -50.41 -12.30
C THR A 99 -5.31 -51.10 -11.83
N ASP A 100 -6.11 -50.48 -10.96
CA ASP A 100 -7.38 -51.06 -10.50
C ASP A 100 -8.43 -50.98 -11.62
N PRO A 101 -8.92 -52.11 -12.18
CA PRO A 101 -9.95 -52.11 -13.20
C PRO A 101 -11.29 -51.58 -12.69
N LEU A 102 -11.52 -51.55 -11.37
CA LEU A 102 -12.78 -51.10 -10.76
C LEU A 102 -12.69 -49.68 -10.17
N LYS A 103 -11.59 -48.94 -10.38
CA LYS A 103 -11.40 -47.57 -9.85
C LYS A 103 -12.62 -46.68 -10.13
N LEU A 104 -12.99 -46.51 -11.41
CA LEU A 104 -14.11 -45.64 -11.78
C LEU A 104 -15.45 -46.16 -11.24
N GLN A 105 -15.67 -47.47 -11.27
CA GLN A 105 -16.90 -48.07 -10.74
C GLN A 105 -17.07 -47.78 -9.25
N LYS A 106 -16.02 -47.98 -8.45
CA LYS A 106 -16.02 -47.71 -7.00
C LYS A 106 -16.24 -46.22 -6.71
N GLN A 107 -15.52 -45.34 -7.41
CA GLN A 107 -15.63 -43.89 -7.24
C GLN A 107 -17.02 -43.35 -7.60
N VAL A 108 -17.57 -43.76 -8.76
CA VAL A 108 -18.89 -43.30 -9.20
C VAL A 108 -20.01 -43.91 -8.37
N ASN A 109 -19.94 -45.19 -7.99
CA ASN A 109 -20.92 -45.79 -7.09
C ASN A 109 -21.01 -45.03 -5.77
N PHE A 110 -19.87 -44.68 -5.19
CA PHE A 110 -19.84 -43.88 -3.97
C PHE A 110 -20.51 -42.52 -4.19
N LEU A 111 -20.15 -41.80 -5.26
CA LEU A 111 -20.75 -40.50 -5.54
C LEU A 111 -22.26 -40.62 -5.77
N GLU A 112 -22.75 -41.53 -6.61
CA GLU A 112 -24.19 -41.73 -6.86
C GLU A 112 -24.99 -42.07 -5.59
N GLN A 113 -24.38 -42.71 -4.60
CA GLN A 113 -25.03 -43.05 -3.33
C GLN A 113 -24.96 -41.92 -2.29
N ASN A 114 -24.09 -40.91 -2.49
CA ASN A 114 -23.82 -39.87 -1.51
C ASN A 114 -23.77 -38.49 -2.21
N ASP A 115 -24.91 -37.80 -2.22
CA ASP A 115 -25.08 -36.52 -2.92
C ASP A 115 -24.38 -35.33 -2.25
N ASP A 116 -24.01 -35.45 -0.97
CA ASP A 116 -23.23 -34.45 -0.23
C ASP A 116 -21.72 -34.52 -0.50
N TYR A 117 -21.27 -35.49 -1.32
CA TYR A 117 -19.87 -35.59 -1.76
C TYR A 117 -19.72 -35.17 -3.22
N VAL A 118 -18.73 -34.31 -3.46
CA VAL A 118 -18.41 -33.79 -4.80
C VAL A 118 -17.25 -34.52 -5.45
N ILE A 119 -16.30 -35.03 -4.65
CA ILE A 119 -15.05 -35.62 -5.13
C ILE A 119 -14.70 -36.88 -4.35
N THR A 120 -14.16 -37.87 -5.06
CA THR A 120 -13.47 -39.03 -4.49
C THR A 120 -12.02 -39.04 -4.93
N TYR A 121 -11.16 -39.61 -4.10
CA TYR A 121 -9.74 -39.77 -4.38
C TYR A 121 -9.17 -40.94 -3.58
N HIS A 122 -7.98 -41.39 -3.97
CA HIS A 122 -7.26 -42.49 -3.31
C HIS A 122 -5.76 -42.22 -3.33
N ASN A 123 -4.97 -43.20 -2.90
CA ASN A 123 -3.51 -43.11 -2.86
C ASN A 123 -2.85 -43.42 -4.22
N SER A 124 -1.60 -42.98 -4.40
CA SER A 124 -0.76 -43.38 -5.53
C SER A 124 0.68 -43.63 -5.09
N LYS A 125 1.35 -44.59 -5.74
CA LYS A 125 2.79 -44.85 -5.56
C LYS A 125 3.59 -43.98 -6.51
N VAL A 126 4.80 -43.60 -6.11
CA VAL A 126 5.73 -42.84 -6.94
C VAL A 126 6.69 -43.80 -7.62
N ILE A 127 6.88 -43.63 -8.93
CA ILE A 127 7.85 -44.40 -9.73
C ILE A 127 8.82 -43.49 -10.48
N ASN A 128 10.00 -44.02 -10.81
CA ASN A 128 10.95 -43.36 -11.70
C ASN A 128 10.62 -43.65 -13.19
N GLU A 129 11.46 -43.15 -14.10
CA GLU A 129 11.30 -43.31 -15.55
C GLU A 129 11.32 -44.78 -16.02
N VAL A 130 12.05 -45.66 -15.34
CA VAL A 130 12.09 -47.11 -15.65
C VAL A 130 10.98 -47.91 -14.96
N GLY A 131 10.16 -47.27 -14.11
CA GLY A 131 9.00 -47.89 -13.46
C GLY A 131 9.27 -48.52 -12.10
N GLU A 132 10.43 -48.28 -11.49
CA GLU A 132 10.74 -48.72 -10.13
C GLU A 132 10.07 -47.81 -9.11
N ILE A 133 9.52 -48.40 -8.05
CA ILE A 133 8.85 -47.67 -6.97
C ILE A 133 9.90 -46.94 -6.13
N THR A 134 9.77 -45.61 -6.06
CA THR A 134 10.63 -44.72 -5.27
C THR A 134 9.95 -44.24 -3.99
N SER A 135 8.62 -44.24 -3.94
CA SER A 135 7.83 -44.01 -2.72
C SER A 135 6.52 -44.78 -2.76
N ASN A 136 6.09 -45.27 -1.60
CA ASN A 136 4.79 -45.94 -1.44
C ASN A 136 3.60 -44.97 -1.41
N SER A 137 3.87 -43.67 -1.29
CA SER A 137 2.84 -42.64 -1.34
C SER A 137 3.45 -41.25 -1.59
N ASN A 138 2.83 -40.45 -2.43
CA ASN A 138 3.01 -38.99 -2.50
C ASN A 138 1.85 -38.23 -1.83
N LEU A 139 0.88 -38.92 -1.23
CA LEU A 139 -0.18 -38.29 -0.43
C LEU A 139 0.26 -38.26 1.04
N PRO A 140 0.34 -37.09 1.68
CA PRO A 140 0.61 -37.03 3.11
C PRO A 140 -0.42 -37.83 3.90
N ASP A 141 0.00 -38.54 4.96
CA ASP A 141 -0.92 -39.37 5.75
C ASP A 141 -2.08 -38.57 6.35
N VAL A 142 -1.83 -37.30 6.69
CA VAL A 142 -2.86 -36.36 7.16
C VAL A 142 -3.97 -36.08 6.14
N ASN A 143 -3.72 -36.38 4.86
CA ASN A 143 -4.66 -36.25 3.75
C ASN A 143 -5.28 -37.60 3.34
N LYS A 144 -4.96 -38.72 3.99
CA LYS A 144 -5.58 -40.03 3.74
C LYS A 144 -6.87 -40.18 4.54
N LYS A 145 -7.81 -39.27 4.34
CA LYS A 145 -9.07 -39.20 5.10
C LYS A 145 -10.17 -38.50 4.32
N ASP A 146 -11.40 -38.59 4.79
CA ASP A 146 -12.47 -37.77 4.23
C ASP A 146 -12.23 -36.29 4.58
N PHE A 147 -12.56 -35.39 3.65
CA PHE A 147 -12.49 -33.95 3.83
C PHE A 147 -13.90 -33.37 3.94
N SER A 148 -14.09 -32.52 4.93
CA SER A 148 -15.26 -31.63 4.98
C SER A 148 -15.24 -30.60 3.84
N GLU A 149 -16.38 -29.94 3.61
CA GLU A 149 -16.48 -28.79 2.67
C GLU A 149 -15.47 -27.70 3.02
N ASP A 150 -15.36 -27.31 4.30
CA ASP A 150 -14.41 -26.32 4.78
C ASP A 150 -12.95 -26.72 4.48
N GLU A 151 -12.60 -27.98 4.70
CA GLU A 151 -11.26 -28.47 4.39
C GLU A 151 -10.98 -28.47 2.90
N LEU A 152 -11.92 -28.91 2.06
CA LEU A 152 -11.75 -28.84 0.60
C LEU A 152 -11.63 -27.40 0.13
N ILE A 153 -12.52 -26.51 0.58
CA ILE A 153 -12.50 -25.08 0.28
C ILE A 153 -11.14 -24.47 0.61
N LYS A 154 -10.49 -24.88 1.70
CA LYS A 154 -9.14 -24.44 2.08
C LYS A 154 -8.02 -25.00 1.18
N GLY A 155 -8.36 -25.70 0.10
CA GLY A 155 -7.42 -26.12 -0.95
C GLY A 155 -6.53 -27.28 -0.53
N ARG A 156 -7.09 -28.28 0.16
CA ARG A 156 -6.33 -29.49 0.54
C ARG A 156 -5.75 -30.17 -0.69
N TRP A 157 -4.52 -30.66 -0.53
CA TRP A 157 -3.78 -31.30 -1.59
C TRP A 157 -4.30 -32.72 -1.81
N ILE A 158 -4.78 -32.97 -3.04
CA ILE A 158 -5.19 -34.27 -3.57
C ILE A 158 -4.34 -34.52 -4.82
N ILE A 159 -3.97 -35.78 -5.04
CA ILE A 159 -3.16 -36.17 -6.20
C ILE A 159 -4.04 -36.27 -7.45
N THR A 160 -3.64 -35.60 -8.53
CA THR A 160 -4.43 -35.47 -9.77
C THR A 160 -4.92 -36.79 -10.33
N LEU A 161 -4.04 -37.77 -10.56
CA LEU A 161 -4.41 -39.06 -11.15
C LEU A 161 -5.44 -39.87 -10.34
N THR A 162 -5.68 -39.52 -9.07
CA THR A 162 -6.59 -40.28 -8.20
C THR A 162 -8.00 -39.66 -8.15
N MET A 163 -8.17 -38.44 -8.68
CA MET A 163 -9.41 -37.67 -8.59
C MET A 163 -10.51 -38.23 -9.50
N CYS A 164 -11.73 -38.35 -8.96
CA CYS A 164 -12.97 -38.46 -9.72
C CYS A 164 -14.07 -37.64 -9.03
N PHE A 165 -14.66 -36.68 -9.74
CA PHE A 165 -15.57 -35.68 -9.16
C PHE A 165 -16.78 -35.39 -10.05
N ARG A 166 -17.85 -34.87 -9.43
CA ARG A 166 -19.07 -34.41 -10.13
C ARG A 166 -18.75 -33.24 -11.06
N ASN A 167 -19.28 -33.26 -12.28
CA ASN A 167 -19.02 -32.21 -13.26
C ASN A 167 -19.78 -30.91 -12.92
N VAL A 168 -19.20 -30.11 -12.03
CA VAL A 168 -19.70 -28.79 -11.61
C VAL A 168 -18.88 -27.64 -12.23
N LEU A 169 -18.06 -27.93 -13.25
CA LEU A 169 -17.10 -26.97 -13.83
C LEU A 169 -17.73 -25.95 -14.78
N LYS A 170 -19.05 -26.00 -15.01
CA LYS A 170 -19.75 -25.04 -15.88
C LYS A 170 -19.56 -23.59 -15.41
N GLU A 171 -19.41 -23.39 -14.11
CA GLU A 171 -19.19 -22.08 -13.48
C GLU A 171 -17.72 -21.88 -13.06
N TYR A 172 -16.79 -22.72 -13.53
CA TYR A 172 -15.38 -22.63 -13.16
C TYR A 172 -14.76 -21.35 -13.74
N PRO A 173 -14.30 -20.40 -12.92
CA PRO A 173 -13.75 -19.14 -13.43
C PRO A 173 -12.49 -19.37 -14.25
N SER A 174 -12.44 -18.76 -15.44
CA SER A 174 -11.36 -18.98 -16.41
C SER A 174 -9.96 -18.60 -15.89
N TYR A 175 -9.89 -17.72 -14.88
CA TYR A 175 -8.65 -17.29 -14.26
C TYR A 175 -8.11 -18.27 -13.20
N LEU A 176 -8.90 -19.23 -12.71
CA LEU A 176 -8.43 -20.25 -11.78
C LEU A 176 -7.64 -21.33 -12.52
N TRP A 177 -6.64 -21.91 -11.86
CA TRP A 177 -5.87 -23.01 -12.41
C TRP A 177 -5.12 -23.77 -11.31
N GLY A 178 -4.70 -25.00 -11.63
CA GLY A 178 -3.99 -25.88 -10.72
C GLY A 178 -4.91 -26.65 -9.77
N ASP A 179 -4.41 -27.77 -9.27
CA ASP A 179 -5.23 -28.75 -8.53
C ASP A 179 -5.75 -28.19 -7.21
N THR A 180 -4.96 -27.37 -6.51
CA THR A 180 -5.40 -26.66 -5.29
C THR A 180 -6.57 -25.72 -5.56
N ALA A 181 -6.59 -25.02 -6.70
CA ALA A 181 -7.72 -24.16 -7.05
C ALA A 181 -8.96 -24.98 -7.43
N LEU A 182 -8.75 -26.12 -8.10
CA LEU A 182 -9.82 -27.06 -8.42
C LEU A 182 -10.43 -27.67 -7.15
N THR A 183 -9.63 -28.19 -6.22
CA THR A 183 -10.14 -28.79 -4.97
C THR A 183 -10.89 -27.77 -4.12
N SER A 184 -10.35 -26.55 -4.01
CA SER A 184 -10.99 -25.42 -3.36
C SER A 184 -12.34 -25.09 -3.98
N PHE A 185 -12.40 -24.96 -5.31
CA PHE A 185 -13.64 -24.70 -6.03
C PHE A 185 -14.68 -25.81 -5.80
N LEU A 186 -14.27 -27.07 -5.95
CA LEU A 186 -15.16 -28.24 -5.75
C LEU A 186 -15.74 -28.28 -4.34
N GLY A 187 -14.99 -27.86 -3.31
CA GLY A 187 -15.49 -27.78 -1.93
C GLY A 187 -16.74 -26.90 -1.74
N ASN A 188 -17.05 -26.01 -2.69
CA ASN A 188 -18.31 -25.26 -2.68
C ASN A 188 -19.53 -26.10 -3.06
N SER A 189 -19.34 -27.33 -3.54
CA SER A 189 -20.40 -28.23 -3.99
C SER A 189 -20.47 -29.54 -3.18
N GLY A 190 -19.61 -29.73 -2.17
CA GLY A 190 -19.68 -30.87 -1.27
C GLY A 190 -18.34 -31.34 -0.69
N LYS A 191 -18.39 -32.48 -0.01
CA LYS A 191 -17.28 -33.13 0.72
C LYS A 191 -16.38 -33.97 -0.19
N GLY A 192 -15.21 -34.34 0.33
CA GLY A 192 -14.25 -35.21 -0.32
C GLY A 192 -14.18 -36.59 0.35
N LYS A 193 -14.22 -37.66 -0.43
CA LYS A 193 -14.11 -39.04 0.06
C LYS A 193 -12.76 -39.65 -0.28
N TYR A 194 -12.06 -40.16 0.73
CA TYR A 194 -10.90 -41.00 0.52
C TYR A 194 -11.32 -42.48 0.43
N LEU A 195 -10.86 -43.19 -0.60
CA LEU A 195 -11.20 -44.59 -0.86
C LEU A 195 -9.95 -45.45 -0.83
N ASP A 196 -9.68 -46.08 0.31
CA ASP A 196 -8.55 -46.99 0.54
C ASP A 196 -8.70 -48.36 -0.16
N SER A 197 -9.92 -48.73 -0.53
CA SER A 197 -10.23 -49.98 -1.25
C SER A 197 -9.86 -49.98 -2.74
N ILE A 198 -9.33 -48.87 -3.26
CA ILE A 198 -8.87 -48.75 -4.65
C ILE A 198 -7.37 -49.03 -4.70
N GLU A 199 -6.92 -49.88 -5.63
CA GLU A 199 -5.48 -50.11 -5.79
C GLU A 199 -4.76 -48.83 -6.22
N ASP A 200 -3.52 -48.67 -5.75
CA ASP A 200 -2.74 -47.46 -5.98
C ASP A 200 -2.52 -47.19 -7.48
N GLY A 201 -2.76 -45.95 -7.90
CA GLY A 201 -2.24 -45.45 -9.17
C GLY A 201 -0.72 -45.25 -9.10
N PHE A 202 -0.09 -44.98 -10.23
CA PHE A 202 1.35 -44.76 -10.30
C PHE A 202 1.65 -43.37 -10.86
N TYR A 203 2.17 -42.51 -9.97
CA TYR A 203 2.66 -41.17 -10.27
C TYR A 203 4.14 -41.23 -10.70
N ARG A 204 4.48 -40.72 -11.87
CA ARG A 204 5.82 -40.79 -12.42
C ARG A 204 6.62 -39.53 -12.13
N MET A 205 7.85 -39.71 -11.68
CA MET A 205 8.84 -38.66 -11.56
C MET A 205 9.99 -38.90 -12.54
N HIS A 206 10.23 -37.93 -13.42
CA HIS A 206 11.35 -37.93 -14.36
C HIS A 206 11.88 -36.49 -14.56
N PRO A 207 13.09 -36.30 -15.13
CA PRO A 207 13.72 -34.98 -15.20
C PRO A 207 12.92 -33.91 -15.95
N THR A 208 12.04 -34.31 -16.87
CA THR A 208 11.19 -33.41 -17.65
C THR A 208 9.79 -33.20 -17.05
N SER A 209 9.47 -33.79 -15.90
CA SER A 209 8.15 -33.64 -15.25
C SER A 209 7.84 -32.17 -14.94
N MET A 210 6.61 -31.72 -15.22
CA MET A 210 6.26 -30.30 -15.13
C MET A 210 6.34 -29.70 -13.73
N TRP A 211 6.04 -30.49 -12.69
CA TRP A 211 5.96 -30.01 -11.32
C TRP A 211 7.15 -30.46 -10.47
N SER A 212 7.42 -31.76 -10.43
CA SER A 212 8.43 -32.36 -9.55
C SER A 212 9.86 -31.88 -9.85
N SER A 213 10.18 -31.57 -11.11
CA SER A 213 11.49 -31.04 -11.53
C SER A 213 11.74 -29.58 -11.14
N LYS A 214 10.70 -28.83 -10.75
CA LYS A 214 10.82 -27.39 -10.45
C LYS A 214 11.46 -27.14 -9.10
N SER A 215 12.13 -26.01 -8.98
CA SER A 215 12.72 -25.56 -7.72
C SER A 215 11.64 -25.19 -6.69
N GLU A 216 12.00 -25.24 -5.41
CA GLU A 216 11.06 -24.98 -4.31
C GLU A 216 10.53 -23.55 -4.31
N GLU A 217 11.37 -22.56 -4.62
CA GLU A 217 10.96 -21.16 -4.76
C GLU A 217 9.98 -20.96 -5.93
N TYR A 218 10.16 -21.69 -7.03
CA TYR A 218 9.21 -21.66 -8.14
C TYR A 218 7.87 -22.25 -7.71
N LYS A 219 7.86 -23.47 -7.14
CA LYS A 219 6.63 -24.13 -6.65
C LYS A 219 5.86 -23.25 -5.67
N LYS A 220 6.57 -22.63 -4.71
CA LYS A 220 5.95 -21.72 -3.74
C LYS A 220 5.45 -20.43 -4.40
N SER A 221 6.13 -19.89 -5.40
CA SER A 221 5.62 -18.72 -6.15
C SER A 221 4.31 -19.01 -6.89
N ILE A 222 4.15 -20.24 -7.42
CA ILE A 222 2.89 -20.71 -8.01
C ILE A 222 1.79 -20.79 -6.95
N GLN A 223 2.11 -21.26 -5.74
CA GLN A 223 1.14 -21.28 -4.64
C GLN A 223 0.69 -19.88 -4.22
N VAL A 224 1.60 -18.88 -4.22
CA VAL A 224 1.21 -17.47 -4.00
C VAL A 224 0.19 -17.02 -5.06
N ASP A 225 0.42 -17.32 -6.33
CA ASP A 225 -0.52 -16.99 -7.43
C ASP A 225 -1.89 -17.65 -7.22
N ILE A 226 -1.89 -18.95 -6.90
CA ILE A 226 -3.12 -19.71 -6.62
C ILE A 226 -3.89 -19.08 -5.44
N PHE A 227 -3.23 -18.73 -4.34
CA PHE A 227 -3.89 -18.10 -3.20
C PHE A 227 -4.43 -16.70 -3.50
N GLY A 228 -3.74 -15.91 -4.33
CA GLY A 228 -4.25 -14.62 -4.81
C GLY A 228 -5.52 -14.76 -5.63
N ARG A 229 -5.56 -15.77 -6.51
CA ARG A 229 -6.73 -16.13 -7.31
C ARG A 229 -7.90 -16.67 -6.48
N LEU A 230 -7.62 -17.50 -5.48
CA LEU A 230 -8.65 -18.01 -4.56
C LEU A 230 -9.18 -16.91 -3.64
N ASN A 231 -8.34 -15.99 -3.18
CA ASN A 231 -8.82 -14.79 -2.48
C ASN A 231 -9.80 -13.98 -3.34
N LYS A 232 -9.50 -13.79 -4.63
CA LYS A 232 -10.40 -13.15 -5.59
C LYS A 232 -11.71 -13.93 -5.74
N LEU A 233 -11.66 -15.25 -5.92
CA LEU A 233 -12.85 -16.10 -6.01
C LEU A 233 -13.77 -15.93 -4.81
N TYR A 234 -13.24 -16.07 -3.59
CA TYR A 234 -14.04 -16.01 -2.37
C TYR A 234 -14.56 -14.61 -2.05
N CYS A 235 -13.91 -13.57 -2.58
CA CYS A 235 -14.47 -12.22 -2.65
C CYS A 235 -15.69 -12.16 -3.58
N GLU A 236 -15.59 -12.72 -4.79
CA GLU A 236 -16.65 -12.68 -5.82
C GLU A 236 -17.90 -13.45 -5.40
N ILE A 237 -17.74 -14.62 -4.76
CA ILE A 237 -18.87 -15.44 -4.30
C ILE A 237 -19.38 -15.04 -2.90
N GLY A 238 -18.80 -14.01 -2.28
CA GLY A 238 -19.28 -13.45 -1.01
C GLY A 238 -19.05 -14.32 0.23
N LYS A 239 -17.91 -15.01 0.34
CA LYS A 239 -17.52 -15.79 1.54
C LYS A 239 -16.25 -15.21 2.19
N PRO A 240 -16.39 -14.17 3.04
CA PRO A 240 -15.26 -13.40 3.57
C PRO A 240 -14.29 -14.23 4.43
N GLU A 241 -14.79 -15.26 5.14
CA GLU A 241 -13.96 -16.15 5.97
C GLU A 241 -12.88 -16.88 5.15
N TYR A 242 -13.20 -17.31 3.93
CA TYR A 242 -12.25 -17.97 3.04
C TYR A 242 -11.41 -16.95 2.27
N GLN A 243 -11.97 -15.77 1.96
CA GLN A 243 -11.19 -14.65 1.43
C GLN A 243 -10.03 -14.31 2.38
N ASP A 244 -10.32 -14.14 3.67
CA ASP A 244 -9.31 -13.84 4.70
C ASP A 244 -8.33 -15.00 4.89
N TYR A 245 -8.81 -16.25 4.88
CA TYR A 245 -7.95 -17.43 4.90
C TYR A 245 -6.90 -17.39 3.77
N PHE A 246 -7.34 -17.18 2.52
CA PHE A 246 -6.43 -17.16 1.38
C PHE A 246 -5.53 -15.93 1.34
N LYS A 247 -5.97 -14.80 1.90
CA LYS A 247 -5.10 -13.63 2.11
C LYS A 247 -3.96 -13.95 3.08
N ASN A 248 -4.23 -14.70 4.16
CA ASN A 248 -3.20 -15.12 5.10
C ASN A 248 -2.24 -16.11 4.46
N MET A 249 -2.76 -17.15 3.80
CA MET A 249 -1.94 -18.13 3.07
C MET A 249 -1.06 -17.48 1.99
N PHE A 250 -1.58 -16.48 1.27
CA PHE A 250 -0.82 -15.67 0.31
C PHE A 250 0.40 -15.02 0.97
N ASN A 251 0.21 -14.37 2.13
CA ASN A 251 1.29 -13.68 2.83
C ASN A 251 2.27 -14.64 3.50
N GLU A 252 1.81 -15.76 4.06
CA GLU A 252 2.68 -16.79 4.65
C GLU A 252 3.58 -17.41 3.57
N ARG A 253 3.01 -17.78 2.43
CA ARG A 253 3.77 -18.36 1.32
C ARG A 253 4.77 -17.37 0.73
N MET A 254 4.42 -16.09 0.66
CA MET A 254 5.35 -15.02 0.29
C MET A 254 6.58 -14.96 1.22
N VAL A 255 6.36 -15.02 2.54
CA VAL A 255 7.46 -15.06 3.52
C VAL A 255 8.36 -16.28 3.29
N GLU A 256 7.77 -17.45 3.03
CA GLU A 256 8.56 -18.66 2.73
C GLU A 256 9.42 -18.49 1.47
N VAL A 257 8.89 -17.91 0.39
CA VAL A 257 9.66 -17.63 -0.83
C VAL A 257 10.80 -16.66 -0.53
N PHE A 258 10.52 -15.59 0.21
CA PHE A 258 11.53 -14.60 0.59
C PHE A 258 12.63 -15.18 1.48
N ASN A 259 12.30 -16.08 2.40
CA ASN A 259 13.29 -16.77 3.22
C ASN A 259 14.22 -17.64 2.36
N ILE A 260 13.69 -18.32 1.33
CA ILE A 260 14.51 -19.10 0.40
C ILE A 260 15.44 -18.18 -0.39
N LEU A 261 14.90 -17.10 -0.98
CA LEU A 261 15.68 -16.13 -1.75
C LEU A 261 16.76 -15.45 -0.90
N HIS A 262 16.45 -15.15 0.36
CA HIS A 262 17.41 -14.57 1.30
C HIS A 262 18.52 -15.54 1.70
N SER A 263 18.18 -16.81 1.95
CA SER A 263 19.17 -17.86 2.28
C SER A 263 20.08 -18.24 1.10
N LYS A 264 19.65 -17.94 -0.12
CA LYS A 264 20.39 -18.23 -1.37
C LYS A 264 20.42 -17.00 -2.27
N PRO A 265 21.28 -16.01 -1.98
CA PRO A 265 21.29 -14.71 -2.68
C PRO A 265 21.51 -14.80 -4.20
N SER A 266 22.09 -15.89 -4.69
CA SER A 266 22.31 -16.15 -6.12
C SER A 266 21.05 -16.59 -6.88
N LEU A 267 19.97 -16.99 -6.20
CA LEU A 267 18.71 -17.37 -6.84
C LEU A 267 17.96 -16.13 -7.31
N LYS A 268 17.55 -16.08 -8.58
CA LYS A 268 16.70 -15.01 -9.11
C LYS A 268 15.29 -15.10 -8.53
N VAL A 269 14.64 -13.95 -8.33
CA VAL A 269 13.21 -13.89 -8.00
C VAL A 269 12.41 -14.56 -9.13
N PRO A 270 11.54 -15.53 -8.84
CA PRO A 270 10.68 -16.14 -9.87
C PRO A 270 9.80 -15.10 -10.55
N GLU A 271 9.79 -15.05 -11.89
CA GLU A 271 8.99 -14.09 -12.68
C GLU A 271 7.49 -14.14 -12.32
N GLN A 272 6.98 -15.35 -12.08
CA GLN A 272 5.60 -15.55 -11.66
C GLN A 272 5.30 -14.83 -10.34
N LEU A 273 6.24 -14.78 -9.38
CA LEU A 273 6.05 -14.08 -8.12
C LEU A 273 5.88 -12.58 -8.35
N VAL A 274 6.71 -12.00 -9.22
CA VAL A 274 6.65 -10.57 -9.59
C VAL A 274 5.32 -10.24 -10.23
N LYS A 275 4.88 -11.07 -11.18
CA LYS A 275 3.57 -10.93 -11.84
C LYS A 275 2.43 -10.97 -10.82
N THR A 276 2.42 -11.99 -9.95
CA THR A 276 1.39 -12.15 -8.91
C THR A 276 1.32 -10.95 -7.96
N ILE A 277 2.47 -10.40 -7.57
CA ILE A 277 2.55 -9.20 -6.72
C ILE A 277 1.91 -7.99 -7.41
N ASN A 278 2.12 -7.85 -8.72
CA ASN A 278 1.52 -6.77 -9.51
C ASN A 278 0.03 -6.97 -9.75
N ASP A 279 -0.43 -8.22 -9.87
CA ASP A 279 -1.85 -8.57 -10.07
C ASP A 279 -2.65 -8.42 -8.76
N TYR A 280 -2.02 -8.59 -7.59
CA TYR A 280 -2.68 -8.57 -6.27
C TYR A 280 -2.00 -7.65 -5.23
N PRO A 281 -1.71 -6.36 -5.55
CA PRO A 281 -0.99 -5.47 -4.64
C PRO A 281 -1.72 -5.22 -3.31
N GLN A 282 -3.05 -5.30 -3.32
CA GLN A 282 -3.92 -5.13 -2.15
C GLN A 282 -3.80 -6.25 -1.10
N LEU A 283 -3.28 -7.42 -1.49
CA LEU A 283 -3.15 -8.57 -0.58
C LEU A 283 -1.84 -8.52 0.22
N ILE A 284 -0.87 -7.74 -0.22
CA ILE A 284 0.48 -7.71 0.32
C ILE A 284 0.49 -6.88 1.61
N ASN A 285 0.85 -7.51 2.73
CA ASN A 285 1.04 -6.79 3.99
C ASN A 285 2.29 -5.89 3.96
N SER A 286 2.37 -4.93 4.88
CA SER A 286 3.47 -3.95 4.95
C SER A 286 4.85 -4.62 5.07
N GLN A 287 4.95 -5.69 5.85
CA GLN A 287 6.20 -6.44 6.03
C GLN A 287 6.68 -7.07 4.71
N ASN A 288 5.82 -7.80 4.02
CA ASN A 288 6.13 -8.44 2.73
C ASN A 288 6.41 -7.41 1.64
N LYS A 289 5.77 -6.23 1.71
CA LYS A 289 6.05 -5.13 0.79
C LYS A 289 7.48 -4.60 0.95
N LEU A 290 7.94 -4.43 2.19
CA LEU A 290 9.31 -4.00 2.49
C LEU A 290 10.33 -5.09 2.12
N VAL A 291 10.06 -6.35 2.43
CA VAL A 291 10.95 -7.48 2.11
C VAL A 291 11.06 -7.66 0.59
N PHE A 292 9.95 -7.61 -0.13
CA PHE A 292 9.97 -7.65 -1.60
C PHE A 292 10.76 -6.48 -2.17
N GLN A 293 10.53 -5.25 -1.68
CA GLN A 293 11.29 -4.08 -2.12
C GLN A 293 12.79 -4.24 -1.86
N LYS A 294 13.18 -4.82 -0.71
CA LYS A 294 14.58 -5.11 -0.34
C LYS A 294 15.21 -6.19 -1.22
N ILE A 295 14.53 -7.32 -1.46
CA ILE A 295 15.03 -8.38 -2.35
C ILE A 295 15.12 -7.88 -3.79
N ASN A 296 14.11 -7.12 -4.24
CA ASN A 296 14.08 -6.49 -5.56
C ASN A 296 15.13 -5.37 -5.72
N THR A 297 15.68 -4.81 -4.63
CA THR A 297 16.81 -3.87 -4.67
C THR A 297 18.17 -4.53 -4.46
N GLU A 298 18.25 -5.63 -3.72
CA GLU A 298 19.49 -6.36 -3.41
C GLU A 298 19.88 -7.33 -4.54
N GLN A 299 18.93 -8.07 -5.13
CA GLN A 299 19.22 -9.02 -6.23
C GLN A 299 19.36 -8.34 -7.59
N TYR A 300 18.86 -7.12 -7.77
CA TYR A 300 19.05 -6.34 -9.00
C TYR A 300 20.44 -5.66 -9.08
N LYS A 301 21.32 -5.90 -8.12
CA LYS A 301 22.72 -5.44 -8.19
C LYS A 301 23.63 -6.35 -9.02
N THR A 302 23.22 -7.56 -9.41
CA THR A 302 24.06 -8.45 -10.23
C THR A 302 23.25 -9.39 -11.13
N SER A 303 23.40 -9.23 -12.45
CA SER A 303 23.11 -10.18 -13.55
C SER A 303 21.65 -10.36 -14.05
N ASN A 304 21.29 -9.48 -15.00
CA ASN A 304 20.32 -9.58 -16.12
C ASN A 304 19.02 -10.39 -15.98
N GLY A 305 17.90 -9.65 -16.09
CA GLY A 305 16.65 -10.02 -16.82
C GLY A 305 15.37 -9.86 -15.97
N LEU A 306 14.40 -8.98 -16.24
CA LEU A 306 14.21 -7.94 -17.27
C LEU A 306 13.35 -6.80 -16.67
N ILE A 307 13.98 -5.68 -16.28
CA ILE A 307 13.41 -4.38 -16.67
C ILE A 307 13.89 -4.24 -18.11
N GLU A 308 13.02 -3.93 -19.07
CA GLU A 308 13.49 -3.59 -20.43
C GLU A 308 14.68 -2.64 -20.28
N GLU A 309 15.81 -2.91 -20.95
CA GLU A 309 17.01 -2.04 -20.89
C GLU A 309 16.66 -0.57 -21.22
N SER A 310 15.49 -0.36 -21.79
CA SER A 310 14.81 0.89 -21.96
C SER A 310 13.31 0.70 -21.66
N PRO A 311 12.78 0.92 -20.42
CA PRO A 311 11.34 0.81 -20.15
C PRO A 311 10.54 1.87 -20.92
N LEU A 312 9.36 1.50 -21.43
CA LEU A 312 8.48 2.46 -22.09
C LEU A 312 8.13 3.65 -21.16
N PHE A 313 8.38 4.88 -21.62
CA PHE A 313 7.97 6.10 -20.94
C PHE A 313 6.72 6.70 -21.61
N SER A 314 5.63 6.88 -20.87
CA SER A 314 4.43 7.55 -21.39
C SER A 314 4.40 9.02 -21.02
N LEU A 315 4.42 9.92 -21.98
CA LEU A 315 4.22 11.35 -21.75
C LEU A 315 2.75 11.72 -22.00
N ILE A 316 2.07 12.26 -20.99
CA ILE A 316 0.70 12.75 -21.11
C ILE A 316 0.69 14.26 -21.28
N MET A 317 0.07 14.73 -22.36
CA MET A 317 -0.01 16.14 -22.72
C MET A 317 -1.48 16.58 -22.84
N PRO A 318 -2.07 17.19 -21.79
CA PRO A 318 -3.39 17.81 -21.92
C PRO A 318 -3.30 19.06 -22.82
N ASN A 319 -4.16 19.13 -23.84
CA ASN A 319 -4.26 20.26 -24.76
C ASN A 319 -5.63 20.95 -24.63
N TYR A 320 -5.63 22.27 -24.57
CA TYR A 320 -6.82 23.10 -24.75
C TYR A 320 -6.42 24.46 -25.31
N ASN A 321 -6.75 24.71 -26.57
CA ASN A 321 -6.48 25.96 -27.29
C ASN A 321 -5.00 26.42 -27.28
N ASN A 322 -4.06 25.57 -27.75
CA ASN A 322 -2.63 25.88 -27.84
C ASN A 322 -2.06 25.88 -29.27
N GLU A 323 -2.80 26.33 -30.28
CA GLU A 323 -2.38 26.31 -31.69
C GLU A 323 -0.98 26.92 -31.93
N ASN A 324 -0.61 27.96 -31.16
CA ASN A 324 0.66 28.67 -31.31
C ASN A 324 1.86 27.96 -30.68
N HIS A 325 1.66 26.99 -29.79
CA HIS A 325 2.73 26.40 -28.97
C HIS A 325 2.84 24.88 -29.08
N ILE A 326 1.74 24.20 -29.42
CA ILE A 326 1.67 22.73 -29.43
C ILE A 326 2.69 22.07 -30.37
N ALA A 327 3.01 22.71 -31.50
CA ALA A 327 4.02 22.19 -32.42
C ALA A 327 5.41 22.11 -31.75
N GLN A 328 5.85 23.20 -31.11
CA GLN A 328 7.13 23.24 -30.39
C GLN A 328 7.16 22.26 -29.21
N ALA A 329 6.03 22.09 -28.51
CA ALA A 329 5.90 21.11 -27.44
C ALA A 329 6.11 19.68 -27.97
N ILE A 330 5.46 19.30 -29.06
CA ILE A 330 5.61 17.97 -29.70
C ILE A 330 7.04 17.78 -30.23
N ASP A 331 7.62 18.79 -30.89
CA ASP A 331 9.00 18.75 -31.39
C ASP A 331 10.01 18.48 -30.25
N SER A 332 9.81 19.09 -29.08
CA SER A 332 10.68 18.84 -27.91
C SER A 332 10.63 17.38 -27.42
N VAL A 333 9.53 16.67 -27.64
CA VAL A 333 9.37 15.25 -27.33
C VAL A 333 9.99 14.38 -28.42
N LEU A 334 9.80 14.74 -29.69
CA LEU A 334 10.40 14.05 -30.83
C LEU A 334 11.93 14.05 -30.77
N ASN A 335 12.51 15.15 -30.30
CA ASN A 335 13.95 15.35 -30.17
C ASN A 335 14.57 14.68 -28.94
N GLN A 336 13.81 13.96 -28.11
CA GLN A 336 14.36 13.31 -26.92
C GLN A 336 15.45 12.27 -27.27
N THR A 337 16.54 12.25 -26.50
CA THR A 337 17.63 11.27 -26.66
C THR A 337 17.14 9.84 -26.40
N TYR A 338 16.29 9.67 -25.39
CA TYR A 338 15.59 8.42 -25.11
C TYR A 338 14.56 8.11 -26.20
N LYS A 339 14.57 6.87 -26.74
CA LYS A 339 13.73 6.53 -27.91
C LYS A 339 12.48 5.71 -27.58
N ASN A 340 12.44 4.97 -26.46
CA ASN A 340 11.30 4.15 -26.08
C ASN A 340 10.24 4.94 -25.29
N TRP A 341 9.53 5.82 -25.98
CA TRP A 341 8.45 6.61 -25.40
C TRP A 341 7.18 6.55 -26.26
N GLU A 342 6.05 6.83 -25.62
CA GLU A 342 4.79 7.16 -26.27
C GLU A 342 4.31 8.54 -25.80
N LEU A 343 3.70 9.30 -26.70
CA LEU A 343 3.11 10.61 -26.42
C LEU A 343 1.59 10.50 -26.55
N ILE A 344 0.87 10.78 -25.47
CA ILE A 344 -0.59 10.74 -25.40
C ILE A 344 -1.10 12.16 -25.20
N ILE A 345 -1.59 12.75 -26.29
CA ILE A 345 -2.16 14.08 -26.31
C ILE A 345 -3.66 13.94 -26.10
N VAL A 346 -4.18 14.61 -25.07
CA VAL A 346 -5.61 14.63 -24.77
C VAL A 346 -6.14 16.02 -25.01
N ASP A 347 -6.82 16.19 -26.14
CA ASP A 347 -7.51 17.42 -26.49
C ASP A 347 -8.82 17.54 -25.70
N ASP A 348 -8.90 18.57 -24.86
CA ASP A 348 -10.02 18.87 -23.98
C ASP A 348 -11.08 19.72 -24.69
N SER A 349 -11.41 19.34 -25.93
CA SER A 349 -12.38 20.00 -26.80
C SER A 349 -11.96 21.41 -27.22
N SER A 350 -10.79 21.51 -27.86
CA SER A 350 -10.28 22.79 -28.37
C SER A 350 -11.14 23.36 -29.50
N THR A 351 -11.16 24.68 -29.60
CA THR A 351 -11.89 25.45 -30.61
C THR A 351 -10.98 26.17 -31.61
N ASP A 352 -9.67 26.11 -31.39
CA ASP A 352 -8.64 26.67 -32.26
C ASP A 352 -8.07 25.60 -33.22
N ASN A 353 -7.01 25.92 -33.97
CA ASN A 353 -6.42 24.98 -34.93
C ASN A 353 -5.47 23.95 -34.29
N SER A 354 -5.39 23.85 -32.96
CA SER A 354 -4.41 22.96 -32.29
C SER A 354 -4.59 21.48 -32.66
N VAL A 355 -5.83 21.02 -32.84
CA VAL A 355 -6.14 19.65 -33.25
C VAL A 355 -5.62 19.33 -34.65
N ASP A 356 -5.68 20.28 -35.58
CA ASP A 356 -5.17 20.11 -36.94
C ASP A 356 -3.63 20.11 -36.95
N VAL A 357 -3.02 20.98 -36.15
CA VAL A 357 -1.56 20.97 -35.93
C VAL A 357 -1.12 19.62 -35.37
N ILE A 358 -1.77 19.10 -34.33
CA ILE A 358 -1.46 17.77 -33.76
C ILE A 358 -1.64 16.67 -34.80
N SER A 359 -2.70 16.75 -35.63
CA SER A 359 -3.01 15.75 -36.65
C SER A 359 -1.87 15.59 -37.66
N SER A 360 -1.12 16.66 -37.94
CA SER A 360 0.05 16.61 -38.83
C SER A 360 1.19 15.73 -38.29
N PHE A 361 1.28 15.50 -36.98
CA PHE A 361 2.30 14.68 -36.33
C PHE A 361 1.92 13.19 -36.18
N LEU A 362 0.67 12.81 -36.46
CA LEU A 362 0.17 11.42 -36.26
C LEU A 362 0.74 10.39 -37.25
N HIS A 363 1.60 10.82 -38.16
CA HIS A 363 2.40 9.91 -38.98
C HIS A 363 3.44 9.15 -38.12
N ASP A 364 3.93 9.75 -37.02
CA ASP A 364 4.72 9.05 -36.00
C ASP A 364 3.80 8.21 -35.10
N LYS A 365 3.96 6.89 -35.14
CA LYS A 365 3.11 5.93 -34.44
C LYS A 365 3.25 5.96 -32.92
N ARG A 366 4.25 6.66 -32.39
CA ARG A 366 4.41 6.88 -30.95
C ARG A 366 3.45 7.95 -30.42
N ILE A 367 2.82 8.75 -31.30
CA ILE A 367 1.93 9.85 -30.93
C ILE A 367 0.47 9.42 -31.07
N ASN A 368 -0.29 9.58 -29.99
CA ASN A 368 -1.71 9.28 -29.92
C ASN A 368 -2.50 10.53 -29.54
N LEU A 369 -3.55 10.86 -30.31
CA LEU A 369 -4.48 11.94 -30.01
C LEU A 369 -5.83 11.38 -29.53
N ILE A 370 -6.28 11.83 -28.36
CA ILE A 370 -7.62 11.56 -27.82
C ILE A 370 -8.39 12.88 -27.80
N LYS A 371 -9.53 12.95 -28.47
CA LYS A 371 -10.40 14.14 -28.47
C LYS A 371 -11.57 13.93 -27.52
N LEU A 372 -11.75 14.84 -26.58
CA LEU A 372 -12.90 14.84 -25.67
C LEU A 372 -14.10 15.55 -26.32
N ASP A 373 -15.29 15.07 -25.99
CA ASP A 373 -16.59 15.57 -26.49
C ASP A 373 -16.92 16.98 -25.99
N LYS A 374 -16.36 17.37 -24.86
CA LYS A 374 -16.52 18.67 -24.23
C LYS A 374 -15.34 18.96 -23.32
N ASN A 375 -15.12 20.23 -23.02
CA ASN A 375 -14.12 20.64 -22.04
C ASN A 375 -14.50 20.13 -20.63
N ARG A 376 -13.61 19.33 -20.04
CA ARG A 376 -13.74 18.73 -18.70
C ARG A 376 -12.63 19.19 -17.76
N GLY A 377 -11.68 19.98 -18.23
CA GLY A 377 -10.56 20.55 -17.48
C GLY A 377 -9.32 19.66 -17.48
N VAL A 378 -8.17 20.29 -17.19
CA VAL A 378 -6.82 19.70 -17.26
C VAL A 378 -6.67 18.39 -16.47
N ALA A 379 -7.28 18.28 -15.28
CA ALA A 379 -7.23 17.06 -14.47
C ALA A 379 -7.91 15.86 -15.16
N ASN A 380 -9.05 16.09 -15.82
CA ASN A 380 -9.74 15.04 -16.59
C ASN A 380 -8.94 14.62 -17.83
N ALA A 381 -8.31 15.58 -18.50
CA ALA A 381 -7.43 15.30 -19.63
C ALA A 381 -6.22 14.44 -19.19
N LYS A 382 -5.57 14.81 -18.08
CA LYS A 382 -4.48 14.01 -17.47
C LYS A 382 -4.93 12.59 -17.12
N VAL A 383 -6.05 12.42 -16.41
CA VAL A 383 -6.57 11.09 -16.02
C VAL A 383 -6.90 10.24 -17.24
N THR A 384 -7.51 10.84 -18.27
CA THR A 384 -7.80 10.14 -19.54
C THR A 384 -6.52 9.63 -20.20
N GLY A 385 -5.48 10.47 -20.28
CA GLY A 385 -4.19 10.08 -20.84
C GLY A 385 -3.49 9.00 -20.01
N ILE A 386 -3.49 9.13 -18.68
CA ILE A 386 -2.88 8.15 -17.77
C ILE A 386 -3.57 6.79 -17.90
N LYS A 387 -4.90 6.73 -18.04
CA LYS A 387 -5.63 5.48 -18.26
C LYS A 387 -5.25 4.81 -19.58
N LYS A 388 -4.89 5.58 -20.61
CA LYS A 388 -4.47 5.05 -21.91
C LYS A 388 -2.97 4.71 -21.99
N SER A 389 -2.16 5.25 -21.09
CA SER A 389 -0.72 4.96 -21.02
C SER A 389 -0.41 3.48 -20.84
N ASN A 390 0.67 3.01 -21.46
CA ASN A 390 1.17 1.64 -21.37
C ASN A 390 2.49 1.56 -20.59
N GLY A 391 3.23 2.67 -20.50
CA GLY A 391 4.52 2.74 -19.83
C GLY A 391 4.45 2.48 -18.32
N PRO A 392 5.40 1.72 -17.75
CA PRO A 392 5.55 1.59 -16.30
C PRO A 392 5.97 2.90 -15.62
N ILE A 393 6.55 3.83 -16.39
CA ILE A 393 6.86 5.20 -15.97
C ILE A 393 6.07 6.15 -16.87
N PHE A 394 5.48 7.19 -16.28
CA PHE A 394 4.81 8.23 -17.04
C PHE A 394 5.11 9.63 -16.53
N GLY A 395 5.01 10.64 -17.40
CA GLY A 395 5.16 12.06 -17.07
C GLY A 395 3.95 12.88 -17.52
N THR A 396 3.80 14.08 -16.97
CA THR A 396 2.81 15.06 -17.45
C THR A 396 3.49 16.36 -17.83
N MET A 397 3.09 16.95 -18.95
CA MET A 397 3.66 18.17 -19.53
C MET A 397 2.56 19.04 -20.15
N GLY A 398 2.67 20.37 -20.01
CA GLY A 398 1.75 21.30 -20.66
C GLY A 398 1.93 21.35 -22.18
N ALA A 399 0.84 21.61 -22.92
CA ALA A 399 0.87 21.78 -24.37
C ALA A 399 1.58 23.07 -24.84
N ASP A 400 1.88 23.98 -23.90
CA ASP A 400 2.57 25.26 -24.06
C ASP A 400 4.05 25.20 -23.66
N ASP A 401 4.49 24.16 -22.95
CA ASP A 401 5.85 24.03 -22.42
C ASP A 401 6.77 23.22 -23.37
N ALA A 402 8.06 23.05 -23.00
CA ALA A 402 9.02 22.19 -23.72
C ALA A 402 9.93 21.37 -22.79
N LEU A 403 10.44 20.25 -23.30
CA LEU A 403 11.48 19.45 -22.64
C LEU A 403 12.87 19.81 -23.16
N VAL A 404 13.88 19.66 -22.29
CA VAL A 404 15.30 19.64 -22.71
C VAL A 404 15.61 18.27 -23.33
N GLU A 405 16.55 18.19 -24.27
CA GLU A 405 16.77 17.03 -25.16
C GLU A 405 16.97 15.68 -24.42
N ASP A 406 17.56 15.70 -23.22
CA ASP A 406 17.82 14.48 -22.44
C ASP A 406 16.89 14.26 -21.24
N THR A 407 15.77 15.00 -21.17
CA THR A 407 14.84 14.94 -20.03
C THR A 407 14.30 13.53 -19.79
N ILE A 408 13.74 12.85 -20.79
CA ILE A 408 13.16 11.52 -20.58
C ILE A 408 14.25 10.52 -20.15
N GLU A 409 15.43 10.58 -20.75
CA GLU A 409 16.56 9.70 -20.41
C GLU A 409 16.97 9.86 -18.95
N VAL A 410 17.20 11.09 -18.51
CA VAL A 410 17.60 11.38 -17.13
C VAL A 410 16.52 10.97 -16.13
N MET A 411 15.25 11.24 -16.43
CA MET A 411 14.14 10.91 -15.53
C MET A 411 13.92 9.39 -15.44
N VAL A 412 14.01 8.65 -16.55
CA VAL A 412 13.97 7.18 -16.56
C VAL A 412 15.14 6.62 -15.77
N ALA A 413 16.37 7.08 -16.00
CA ALA A 413 17.55 6.66 -15.27
C ALA A 413 17.41 6.90 -13.75
N ALA A 414 16.84 8.04 -13.36
CA ALA A 414 16.54 8.33 -11.96
C ALA A 414 15.51 7.34 -11.37
N HIS A 415 14.47 6.96 -12.11
CA HIS A 415 13.48 5.97 -11.67
C HIS A 415 14.09 4.58 -11.49
N LEU A 416 15.00 4.19 -12.38
CA LEU A 416 15.76 2.94 -12.29
C LEU A 416 16.71 2.94 -11.10
N LYS A 417 17.41 4.06 -10.86
CA LYS A 417 18.37 4.21 -9.76
C LYS A 417 17.70 4.27 -8.38
N TYR A 418 16.61 5.02 -8.26
CA TYR A 418 15.90 5.26 -7.00
C TYR A 418 14.58 4.49 -6.99
N SER A 419 14.66 3.17 -6.87
CA SER A 419 13.52 2.26 -7.03
C SER A 419 12.40 2.51 -6.02
N GLU A 420 12.71 2.99 -4.81
CA GLU A 420 11.78 3.32 -3.74
C GLU A 420 11.02 4.65 -3.93
N CYS A 421 11.46 5.46 -4.90
CA CYS A 421 10.85 6.75 -5.20
C CYS A 421 9.75 6.57 -6.24
N GLY A 422 8.52 6.96 -5.89
CA GLY A 422 7.34 6.84 -6.75
C GLY A 422 7.11 8.07 -7.62
N LEU A 423 7.62 9.23 -7.20
CA LEU A 423 7.57 10.50 -7.94
C LEU A 423 8.98 11.10 -8.00
N ILE A 424 9.41 11.44 -9.22
CA ILE A 424 10.67 12.13 -9.49
C ILE A 424 10.37 13.41 -10.28
N TYR A 425 11.02 14.50 -9.87
CA TYR A 425 10.86 15.83 -10.44
C TYR A 425 12.23 16.51 -10.57
N PRO A 426 12.47 17.26 -11.64
CA PRO A 426 13.73 17.94 -11.85
C PRO A 426 13.64 19.41 -11.43
N GLN A 427 14.70 20.15 -11.75
CA GLN A 427 14.66 21.60 -11.78
C GLN A 427 14.08 22.08 -13.12
N PHE A 428 13.52 23.29 -13.14
CA PHE A 428 12.93 23.90 -14.33
C PHE A 428 13.43 25.32 -14.57
N ILE A 429 13.23 25.83 -15.79
CA ILE A 429 13.58 27.17 -16.21
C ILE A 429 12.32 27.88 -16.70
N TYR A 430 12.09 29.11 -16.25
CA TYR A 430 11.11 30.02 -16.83
C TYR A 430 11.64 30.57 -18.15
N CYS A 431 10.84 30.48 -19.20
CA CYS A 431 11.17 30.96 -20.53
C CYS A 431 10.15 32.02 -21.00
N ASP A 432 10.57 32.86 -21.94
CA ASP A 432 9.67 33.77 -22.65
C ASP A 432 8.74 33.01 -23.62
N GLU A 433 7.89 33.75 -24.34
CA GLU A 433 6.95 33.19 -25.32
C GLU A 433 7.65 32.44 -26.48
N ASN A 434 8.96 32.56 -26.66
CA ASN A 434 9.75 31.89 -27.70
C ASN A 434 10.64 30.75 -27.14
N LEU A 435 10.45 30.33 -25.88
CA LEU A 435 11.31 29.38 -25.16
C LEU A 435 12.74 29.87 -24.90
N ASN A 436 13.01 31.18 -24.92
CA ASN A 436 14.32 31.67 -24.47
C ASN A 436 14.37 31.64 -22.93
N PRO A 437 15.39 31.01 -22.31
CA PRO A 437 15.58 31.02 -20.86
C PRO A 437 15.60 32.44 -20.27
N VAL A 438 14.76 32.70 -19.29
CA VAL A 438 14.69 33.98 -18.57
C VAL A 438 15.30 33.86 -17.17
N ARG A 439 14.86 32.86 -16.39
CA ARG A 439 15.36 32.62 -15.04
C ARG A 439 15.08 31.20 -14.56
N LYS A 440 15.89 30.74 -13.60
CA LYS A 440 15.70 29.44 -12.95
C LYS A 440 14.43 29.42 -12.08
N GLY A 441 13.71 28.31 -12.13
CA GLY A 441 12.62 28.00 -11.21
C GLY A 441 13.12 27.64 -9.81
N PHE A 442 12.19 27.30 -8.91
CA PHE A 442 12.54 26.78 -7.59
C PHE A 442 12.04 25.34 -7.42
N SER A 443 12.97 24.45 -7.11
CA SER A 443 12.75 23.03 -6.80
C SER A 443 13.89 22.57 -5.92
N ALA A 444 13.59 21.68 -4.98
CA ALA A 444 14.59 21.14 -4.06
C ALA A 444 14.15 19.78 -3.53
N GLN A 445 15.10 18.99 -3.04
CA GLN A 445 14.82 17.73 -2.36
C GLN A 445 13.98 17.98 -1.09
N VAL A 446 12.86 17.28 -0.95
CA VAL A 446 12.10 17.26 0.31
C VAL A 446 12.98 16.67 1.40
N GLN A 447 13.18 17.43 2.47
CA GLN A 447 14.03 17.01 3.59
C GLN A 447 13.37 15.87 4.37
N SER A 448 14.17 14.92 4.85
CA SER A 448 13.68 13.76 5.62
C SER A 448 12.96 14.13 6.92
N SER A 449 13.26 15.32 7.46
CA SER A 449 12.63 15.85 8.68
C SER A 449 11.40 16.70 8.42
N SER A 450 10.86 16.71 7.20
CA SER A 450 9.73 17.55 6.78
C SER A 450 8.92 16.87 5.68
N THR A 451 7.90 17.56 5.18
CA THR A 451 7.03 17.03 4.13
C THR A 451 6.86 18.07 3.01
N ASN A 452 6.51 17.61 1.81
CA ASN A 452 6.22 18.50 0.71
C ASN A 452 4.99 19.40 0.98
N LEU A 453 4.12 18.99 1.92
CA LEU A 453 3.03 19.80 2.46
C LEU A 453 3.53 21.16 2.98
N ASP A 454 4.69 21.14 3.65
CA ASP A 454 5.28 22.28 4.35
C ASP A 454 6.26 23.04 3.44
N GLN A 455 7.11 22.29 2.74
CA GLN A 455 8.20 22.87 1.93
C GLN A 455 7.72 23.36 0.57
N ASN A 456 6.72 22.70 -0.02
CA ASN A 456 6.18 23.01 -1.35
C ASN A 456 7.30 23.19 -2.41
N VAL A 457 8.22 22.21 -2.46
CA VAL A 457 9.44 22.22 -3.30
C VAL A 457 9.32 21.37 -4.56
N VAL A 458 8.23 20.60 -4.70
CA VAL A 458 7.95 19.81 -5.91
C VAL A 458 7.32 20.69 -6.99
N SER A 459 7.95 20.78 -8.16
CA SER A 459 7.57 21.66 -9.27
C SER A 459 7.11 20.90 -10.53
N ASN A 460 7.08 21.58 -11.69
CA ASN A 460 6.61 21.05 -12.97
C ASN A 460 7.66 20.22 -13.73
N ILE A 461 7.14 19.47 -14.70
CA ILE A 461 7.37 18.05 -15.00
C ILE A 461 7.51 17.16 -13.76
N LYS A 462 6.45 16.40 -13.51
CA LYS A 462 6.42 15.31 -12.54
C LYS A 462 6.38 14.02 -13.31
N THR A 463 7.27 13.09 -12.97
CA THR A 463 7.28 11.74 -13.51
C THR A 463 7.01 10.74 -12.41
N TYR A 464 6.24 9.71 -12.72
CA TYR A 464 5.63 8.80 -11.77
C TYR A 464 5.94 7.37 -12.16
N LYS A 465 6.25 6.53 -11.17
CA LYS A 465 6.12 5.08 -11.33
C LYS A 465 4.66 4.70 -11.19
N LYS A 466 4.13 4.05 -12.22
CA LYS A 466 2.72 3.69 -12.32
C LYS A 466 2.25 2.79 -11.17
N CYS A 467 3.11 1.88 -10.71
CA CYS A 467 2.82 1.02 -9.57
C CYS A 467 2.57 1.78 -8.26
N TYR A 468 3.29 2.89 -8.01
CA TYR A 468 3.07 3.74 -6.83
C TYR A 468 1.88 4.66 -7.02
N TYR A 469 1.71 5.23 -8.22
CA TYR A 469 0.53 6.05 -8.54
C TYR A 469 -0.78 5.29 -8.30
N ASN A 470 -0.84 4.00 -8.68
CA ASN A 470 -2.02 3.14 -8.49
C ASN A 470 -2.34 2.82 -7.02
N LEU A 471 -1.45 3.14 -6.07
CA LEU A 471 -1.74 3.05 -4.63
C LEU A 471 -2.45 4.29 -4.09
N THR A 472 -2.58 5.33 -4.92
CA THR A 472 -3.28 6.57 -4.58
C THR A 472 -4.65 6.62 -5.26
N GLU A 473 -5.47 7.58 -4.88
CA GLU A 473 -6.73 7.90 -5.58
C GLU A 473 -6.49 8.58 -6.96
N GLY A 474 -5.23 8.85 -7.32
CA GLY A 474 -4.86 9.59 -8.52
C GLY A 474 -5.21 11.08 -8.46
N TYR A 475 -5.19 11.75 -9.62
CA TYR A 475 -5.61 13.14 -9.76
C TYR A 475 -7.10 13.32 -9.43
N ASP A 476 -7.44 14.30 -8.58
CA ASP A 476 -8.83 14.69 -8.32
C ASP A 476 -9.36 15.53 -9.49
N VAL A 477 -10.25 14.91 -10.28
CA VAL A 477 -10.85 15.52 -11.49
C VAL A 477 -11.75 16.72 -11.21
N ASN A 478 -12.13 16.95 -9.96
CA ASN A 478 -12.93 18.09 -9.55
C ASN A 478 -12.09 19.35 -9.29
N LEU A 479 -10.76 19.21 -9.19
CA LEU A 479 -9.87 20.34 -9.00
C LEU A 479 -9.66 21.09 -10.33
N ARG A 480 -9.98 22.38 -10.32
CA ARG A 480 -9.68 23.31 -11.43
C ARG A 480 -8.28 23.91 -11.35
N PHE A 481 -7.69 23.91 -10.16
CA PHE A 481 -6.36 24.43 -9.87
C PHE A 481 -5.71 23.56 -8.79
N ALA A 482 -4.37 23.56 -8.75
CA ALA A 482 -3.56 22.87 -7.73
C ALA A 482 -3.74 21.34 -7.68
N GLU A 483 -4.28 20.73 -8.75
CA GLU A 483 -4.36 19.27 -8.90
C GLU A 483 -2.98 18.63 -8.88
N ASP A 484 -1.99 19.38 -9.35
CA ASP A 484 -0.58 19.02 -9.39
C ASP A 484 0.05 18.98 -7.98
N LYS A 485 -0.44 19.80 -7.04
CA LYS A 485 -0.04 19.76 -5.62
C LYS A 485 -0.69 18.60 -4.89
N ASP A 486 -2.00 18.41 -5.09
CA ASP A 486 -2.75 17.31 -4.46
C ASP A 486 -2.13 15.94 -4.75
N ILE A 487 -1.83 15.66 -6.02
CA ILE A 487 -1.19 14.39 -6.38
C ILE A 487 0.22 14.25 -5.76
N SER A 488 0.95 15.34 -5.58
CA SER A 488 2.28 15.30 -4.96
C SER A 488 2.19 14.91 -3.49
N TYR A 489 1.18 15.40 -2.77
CA TYR A 489 0.90 14.98 -1.39
C TYR A 489 0.51 13.50 -1.32
N LYS A 490 -0.37 13.05 -2.22
CA LYS A 490 -0.79 11.64 -2.31
C LYS A 490 0.38 10.71 -2.62
N MET A 491 1.31 11.12 -3.49
CA MET A 491 2.49 10.32 -3.83
C MET A 491 3.49 10.20 -2.67
N GLU A 492 3.65 11.27 -1.88
CA GLU A 492 4.46 11.27 -0.65
C GLU A 492 3.88 10.31 0.42
N GLU A 493 2.56 10.10 0.42
CA GLU A 493 1.90 9.18 1.35
C GLU A 493 2.22 7.69 1.07
N VAL A 494 2.63 7.35 -0.16
CA VAL A 494 2.83 5.95 -0.61
C VAL A 494 4.26 5.62 -1.04
N SER A 495 5.14 6.63 -1.18
CA SER A 495 6.51 6.46 -1.68
C SER A 495 7.42 7.62 -1.27
N LYS A 496 8.75 7.46 -1.44
CA LYS A 496 9.68 8.60 -1.34
C LYS A 496 9.59 9.48 -2.60
N LEU A 497 9.99 10.74 -2.44
CA LEU A 497 10.11 11.70 -3.54
C LEU A 497 11.59 11.98 -3.81
N HIS A 498 11.98 12.07 -5.09
CA HIS A 498 13.36 12.38 -5.47
C HIS A 498 13.45 13.62 -6.36
N PHE A 499 14.38 14.51 -6.02
CA PHE A 499 14.70 15.69 -6.80
C PHE A 499 15.96 15.47 -7.65
N VAL A 500 15.85 15.79 -8.94
CA VAL A 500 16.99 15.81 -9.87
C VAL A 500 17.45 17.26 -10.05
N ASP A 501 18.65 17.60 -9.56
CA ASP A 501 19.22 18.95 -9.71
C ASP A 501 19.79 19.18 -11.12
N LYS A 502 18.90 19.13 -12.11
CA LYS A 502 19.19 19.42 -13.51
C LYS A 502 17.99 20.12 -14.12
N GLU A 503 18.26 21.14 -14.91
CA GLU A 503 17.26 21.95 -15.60
C GLU A 503 16.72 21.16 -16.80
N LEU A 504 15.57 20.49 -16.62
CA LEU A 504 15.02 19.54 -17.59
C LEU A 504 13.62 19.93 -18.11
N TYR A 505 13.10 21.08 -17.70
CA TYR A 505 11.79 21.55 -18.11
C TYR A 505 11.81 23.04 -18.41
N MET A 506 11.28 23.41 -19.58
CA MET A 506 11.17 24.80 -20.03
C MET A 506 9.72 25.24 -19.88
N TYR A 507 9.46 26.01 -18.83
CA TYR A 507 8.14 26.54 -18.49
C TYR A 507 7.89 27.86 -19.23
N ARG A 508 6.94 27.89 -20.16
CA ARG A 508 6.65 29.09 -20.96
C ARG A 508 5.78 30.08 -20.19
N VAL A 509 6.17 31.35 -20.21
CA VAL A 509 5.36 32.44 -19.62
C VAL A 509 4.74 33.26 -20.74
N HIS A 510 3.42 33.25 -20.84
CA HIS A 510 2.64 34.05 -21.79
C HIS A 510 1.31 34.52 -21.16
N GLU A 511 0.64 35.50 -21.78
CA GLU A 511 -0.54 36.17 -21.22
C GLU A 511 -1.75 35.24 -21.02
N ASN A 512 -1.89 34.23 -21.88
CA ASN A 512 -3.00 33.30 -21.86
C ASN A 512 -2.82 32.12 -20.88
N SER A 513 -1.69 32.02 -20.19
CA SER A 513 -1.41 30.96 -19.23
C SER A 513 -2.45 30.94 -18.09
N ILE A 514 -2.87 29.74 -17.69
CA ILE A 514 -3.79 29.52 -16.55
C ILE A 514 -3.25 30.21 -15.28
N SER A 515 -1.93 30.27 -15.13
CA SER A 515 -1.24 30.89 -14.00
C SER A 515 -1.38 32.41 -13.92
N ASN A 516 -1.68 33.09 -15.03
CA ASN A 516 -1.64 34.55 -15.16
C ASN A 516 -3.02 35.24 -15.17
N LYS A 517 -4.14 34.50 -15.24
CA LYS A 517 -5.49 35.08 -15.24
C LYS A 517 -5.82 35.78 -13.90
N LYS A 518 -5.89 37.12 -13.92
CA LYS A 518 -6.23 37.99 -12.77
C LYS A 518 -7.67 37.74 -12.30
N GLY A 519 -7.83 37.31 -11.05
CA GLY A 519 -9.12 37.02 -10.39
C GLY A 519 -9.15 35.73 -9.56
N SER A 520 -8.10 34.90 -9.60
CA SER A 520 -8.07 33.55 -9.01
C SER A 520 -7.36 33.43 -7.65
N TYR A 521 -6.68 34.48 -7.18
CA TYR A 521 -5.72 34.36 -6.06
C TYR A 521 -6.37 34.08 -4.70
N THR A 522 -7.48 34.73 -4.34
CA THR A 522 -8.18 34.51 -3.06
C THR A 522 -8.79 33.11 -2.95
N ASN A 523 -9.27 32.51 -4.04
CA ASN A 523 -9.75 31.13 -4.04
C ASN A 523 -8.59 30.11 -4.03
N ARG A 524 -7.42 30.47 -4.56
CA ARG A 524 -6.28 29.54 -4.69
C ARG A 524 -5.66 29.18 -3.34
N GLU A 525 -5.49 30.15 -2.46
CA GLU A 525 -4.96 29.90 -1.11
C GLU A 525 -5.93 29.02 -0.30
N GLN A 526 -7.24 29.31 -0.37
CA GLN A 526 -8.26 28.48 0.28
C GLN A 526 -8.28 27.04 -0.24
N ILE A 527 -8.15 26.86 -1.56
CA ILE A 527 -8.04 25.52 -2.17
C ILE A 527 -6.78 24.82 -1.64
N ILE A 528 -5.62 25.48 -1.64
CA ILE A 528 -4.36 24.88 -1.17
C ILE A 528 -4.48 24.46 0.30
N THR A 529 -5.01 25.32 1.17
CA THR A 529 -5.23 24.98 2.59
C THR A 529 -6.21 23.81 2.72
N GLY A 530 -7.29 23.78 1.91
CA GLY A 530 -8.21 22.63 1.84
C GLY A 530 -7.54 21.33 1.41
N LEU A 531 -6.60 21.38 0.45
CA LEU A 531 -5.79 20.23 0.06
C LEU A 531 -4.87 19.77 1.18
N LYS A 532 -4.28 20.70 1.93
CA LYS A 532 -3.45 20.36 3.09
C LYS A 532 -4.26 19.65 4.17
N THR A 533 -5.46 20.16 4.45
CA THR A 533 -6.43 19.52 5.35
C THR A 533 -6.75 18.10 4.92
N LYS A 534 -7.10 17.87 3.64
CA LYS A 534 -7.34 16.52 3.11
C LYS A 534 -6.13 15.60 3.29
N ALA A 535 -4.92 16.09 3.01
CA ALA A 535 -3.70 15.31 3.18
C ALA A 535 -3.44 14.94 4.65
N ILE A 536 -3.66 15.87 5.59
CA ILE A 536 -3.57 15.60 7.03
C ILE A 536 -4.55 14.47 7.43
N TYR A 537 -5.81 14.51 6.99
CA TYR A 537 -6.78 13.44 7.29
C TYR A 537 -6.39 12.08 6.71
N ARG A 538 -5.93 12.02 5.46
CA ARG A 538 -5.45 10.75 4.88
C ARG A 538 -4.27 10.18 5.67
N ARG A 539 -3.32 11.03 6.08
CA ARG A 539 -2.18 10.62 6.91
C ARG A 539 -2.62 10.18 8.30
N LEU A 540 -3.65 10.79 8.89
CA LEU A 540 -4.24 10.36 10.16
C LEU A 540 -4.89 8.99 10.06
N ASP A 541 -5.68 8.74 9.01
CA ASP A 541 -6.32 7.44 8.82
C ASP A 541 -5.29 6.34 8.57
N LYS A 542 -4.18 6.68 7.91
CA LYS A 542 -3.02 5.79 7.81
C LYS A 542 -2.39 5.54 9.18
N ALA A 543 -2.10 6.59 9.97
CA ALA A 543 -1.51 6.48 11.30
C ALA A 543 -2.37 5.62 12.24
N LYS A 544 -3.70 5.80 12.24
CA LYS A 544 -4.66 4.96 12.98
C LYS A 544 -4.53 3.48 12.61
N LYS A 545 -4.37 3.17 11.32
CA LYS A 545 -4.25 1.80 10.81
C LYS A 545 -2.89 1.18 11.15
N THR A 546 -1.81 1.95 11.02
CA THR A 546 -0.44 1.47 11.27
C THR A 546 -0.16 1.29 12.75
N SER A 547 -0.66 2.19 13.59
CA SER A 547 -0.43 2.18 15.04
C SER A 547 -1.57 1.50 15.81
N LYS A 548 -2.31 0.59 15.15
CA LYS A 548 -3.52 -0.02 15.72
C LYS A 548 -3.23 -0.75 17.03
N ASN A 549 -2.10 -1.46 17.11
CA ASN A 549 -1.73 -2.24 18.28
C ASN A 549 -1.33 -1.32 19.45
N GLU A 550 -0.54 -0.28 19.17
CA GLU A 550 -0.11 0.72 20.14
C GLU A 550 -1.32 1.47 20.72
N ILE A 551 -2.23 1.90 19.83
CA ILE A 551 -3.50 2.54 20.20
C ILE A 551 -4.34 1.62 21.10
N GLU A 552 -4.35 0.31 20.83
CA GLU A 552 -5.09 -0.66 21.64
C GLU A 552 -4.52 -0.78 23.05
N TYR A 553 -3.19 -0.84 23.20
CA TYR A 553 -2.54 -0.81 24.53
C TYR A 553 -2.93 0.44 25.31
N PHE A 554 -2.93 1.61 24.66
CA PHE A 554 -3.35 2.85 25.30
C PHE A 554 -4.82 2.79 25.77
N LYS A 555 -5.73 2.33 24.90
CA LYS A 555 -7.15 2.19 25.24
C LYS A 555 -7.39 1.22 26.39
N ASN A 556 -6.79 0.04 26.33
CA ASN A 556 -6.86 -0.96 27.40
C ASN A 556 -6.35 -0.38 28.72
N ALA A 557 -5.25 0.38 28.68
CA ALA A 557 -4.72 1.03 29.87
C ALA A 557 -5.72 2.01 30.50
N THR A 558 -6.38 2.84 29.69
CA THR A 558 -7.43 3.76 30.16
C THR A 558 -8.68 3.03 30.67
N GLU A 559 -9.07 1.93 30.04
CA GLU A 559 -10.20 1.11 30.48
C GLU A 559 -9.93 0.44 31.83
N TYR A 560 -8.76 -0.20 31.99
CA TYR A 560 -8.38 -0.79 33.26
C TYR A 560 -8.28 0.25 34.38
N LEU A 561 -7.79 1.46 34.08
CA LEU A 561 -7.77 2.55 35.05
C LEU A 561 -9.19 2.90 35.53
N SER A 562 -10.16 3.00 34.61
CA SER A 562 -11.56 3.27 34.93
C SER A 562 -12.19 2.18 35.81
N GLN A 563 -11.73 0.95 35.66
CA GLN A 563 -12.14 -0.22 36.45
C GLN A 563 -11.35 -0.35 37.77
N LYS A 564 -10.44 0.58 38.07
CA LYS A 564 -9.54 0.57 39.24
C LYS A 564 -8.55 -0.62 39.24
N GLU A 565 -8.28 -1.19 38.07
CA GLU A 565 -7.33 -2.27 37.87
C GLU A 565 -5.90 -1.73 37.63
N PHE A 566 -5.33 -1.04 38.62
CA PHE A 566 -4.10 -0.24 38.47
C PHE A 566 -2.89 -1.02 37.93
N ASN A 567 -2.71 -2.28 38.33
CA ASN A 567 -1.60 -3.11 37.86
C ASN A 567 -1.72 -3.43 36.37
N LYS A 568 -2.94 -3.71 35.89
CA LYS A 568 -3.19 -3.97 34.47
C LYS A 568 -3.04 -2.68 33.65
N ALA A 569 -3.59 -1.57 34.15
CA ALA A 569 -3.43 -0.26 33.52
C ALA A 569 -1.95 0.12 33.37
N THR A 570 -1.15 -0.06 34.43
CA THR A 570 0.29 0.20 34.43
C THR A 570 1.05 -0.71 33.46
N SER A 571 0.66 -1.98 33.35
CA SER A 571 1.27 -2.91 32.40
C SER A 571 1.00 -2.50 30.95
N GLN A 572 -0.26 -2.20 30.62
CA GLN A 572 -0.66 -1.80 29.27
C GLN A 572 -0.03 -0.47 28.84
N ILE A 573 0.07 0.52 29.74
CA ILE A 573 0.67 1.81 29.36
C ILE A 573 2.18 1.70 29.11
N LYS A 574 2.89 0.78 29.78
CA LYS A 574 4.30 0.49 29.48
C LYS A 574 4.47 -0.14 28.10
N GLU A 575 3.57 -1.06 27.73
CA GLU A 575 3.56 -1.62 26.37
C GLU A 575 3.33 -0.53 25.32
N TYR A 576 2.38 0.37 25.55
CA TYR A 576 2.18 1.54 24.68
C TYR A 576 3.45 2.40 24.56
N GLN A 577 4.01 2.84 25.68
CA GLN A 577 5.18 3.74 25.70
C GLN A 577 6.43 3.13 25.05
N SER A 578 6.60 1.80 25.13
CA SER A 578 7.74 1.12 24.48
C SER A 578 7.62 1.00 22.96
N ARG A 579 6.44 1.25 22.39
CA ARG A 579 6.13 0.99 20.98
C ARG A 579 5.74 2.24 20.21
N ILE A 580 5.22 3.26 20.88
CA ILE A 580 4.72 4.46 20.21
C ILE A 580 5.87 5.23 19.56
N ASP A 581 5.75 5.48 18.26
CA ASP A 581 6.64 6.36 17.50
C ASP A 581 5.93 7.69 17.21
N TYR A 582 6.19 8.69 18.04
CA TYR A 582 5.62 10.03 17.85
C TYR A 582 6.06 10.68 16.54
N SER A 583 7.23 10.33 15.99
CA SER A 583 7.73 10.94 14.74
C SER A 583 6.89 10.57 13.52
N SER A 584 6.11 9.49 13.64
CA SER A 584 5.17 9.03 12.61
C SER A 584 3.86 9.83 12.57
N LEU A 585 3.59 10.67 13.58
CA LEU A 585 2.36 11.45 13.65
C LEU A 585 2.32 12.54 12.58
N PRO A 586 1.18 12.72 11.88
CA PRO A 586 1.07 13.76 10.87
C PRO A 586 1.05 15.14 11.51
N TYR A 587 1.84 16.05 10.92
CA TYR A 587 1.89 17.44 11.33
C TYR A 587 1.98 18.38 10.13
N HIS A 588 1.75 19.66 10.38
CA HIS A 588 1.96 20.80 9.48
C HIS A 588 2.71 21.88 10.25
N ASP A 589 3.87 22.31 9.75
CA ASP A 589 4.73 23.30 10.41
C ASP A 589 4.77 24.60 9.60
N ASN A 590 3.93 25.55 10.00
CA ASN A 590 3.90 26.90 9.44
C ASN A 590 4.71 27.91 10.28
N ALA A 591 5.17 27.53 11.47
CA ALA A 591 5.97 28.39 12.34
C ALA A 591 7.37 28.64 11.75
N LYS A 592 7.99 27.60 11.14
CA LYS A 592 9.31 27.66 10.49
C LYS A 592 10.45 28.20 11.39
N ILE A 593 10.29 28.13 12.70
CA ILE A 593 11.31 28.53 13.69
C ILE A 593 12.34 27.40 13.84
N LYS A 594 13.63 27.74 13.74
CA LYS A 594 14.72 26.75 13.81
C LYS A 594 15.20 26.51 15.24
N ASN A 595 15.50 27.57 15.98
CA ASN A 595 16.11 27.50 17.31
C ASN A 595 15.34 28.37 18.31
N PRO A 596 14.09 28.01 18.67
CA PRO A 596 13.36 28.75 19.70
C PRO A 596 14.01 28.54 21.07
N GLU A 597 13.93 29.52 21.96
CA GLU A 597 14.30 29.35 23.37
C GLU A 597 13.18 28.62 24.13
N VAL A 598 11.92 28.96 23.83
CA VAL A 598 10.72 28.41 24.45
C VAL A 598 9.81 27.77 23.40
N SER A 599 9.33 26.56 23.68
CA SER A 599 8.22 25.95 22.93
C SER A 599 6.95 25.97 23.77
N ILE A 600 5.95 26.72 23.32
CA ILE A 600 4.62 26.76 23.92
C ILE A 600 3.80 25.60 23.36
N ILE A 601 3.37 24.68 24.22
CA ILE A 601 2.61 23.49 23.86
C ILE A 601 1.17 23.66 24.33
N ILE A 602 0.24 23.60 23.39
CA ILE A 602 -1.20 23.71 23.62
C ILE A 602 -1.85 22.39 23.21
N VAL A 603 -2.48 21.70 24.14
CA VAL A 603 -3.24 20.47 23.85
C VAL A 603 -4.71 20.83 23.76
N ALA A 604 -5.34 20.58 22.62
CA ALA A 604 -6.68 21.06 22.34
C ALA A 604 -7.69 19.95 22.10
N TYR A 605 -8.89 20.05 22.69
CA TYR A 605 -10.00 19.13 22.42
C TYR A 605 -11.35 19.85 22.39
N ASN A 606 -11.97 19.93 21.21
CA ASN A 606 -13.29 20.55 20.99
C ASN A 606 -13.40 22.03 21.44
N THR A 607 -12.31 22.77 21.44
CA THR A 607 -12.18 24.16 21.88
C THR A 607 -12.66 25.18 20.85
N ASN A 608 -12.53 24.83 19.56
CA ASN A 608 -12.97 25.65 18.43
C ASN A 608 -12.36 27.07 18.44
N LYS A 609 -13.17 28.13 18.49
CA LYS A 609 -12.72 29.53 18.36
C LYS A 609 -11.89 30.01 19.56
N GLU A 610 -12.04 29.40 20.73
CA GLU A 610 -11.25 29.80 21.89
C GLU A 610 -9.76 29.41 21.72
N LEU A 611 -9.46 28.28 21.09
CA LEU A 611 -8.10 27.90 20.71
C LEU A 611 -7.42 28.96 19.83
N VAL A 612 -8.15 29.45 18.83
CA VAL A 612 -7.65 30.51 17.96
C VAL A 612 -7.35 31.78 18.76
N LYS A 613 -8.21 32.16 19.71
CA LYS A 613 -7.98 33.32 20.58
C LYS A 613 -6.77 33.11 21.50
N CYS A 614 -6.63 31.92 22.09
CA CYS A 614 -5.48 31.53 22.90
C CYS A 614 -4.18 31.73 22.11
N ILE A 615 -4.07 31.11 20.93
CA ILE A 615 -2.90 31.24 20.05
C ILE A 615 -2.64 32.71 19.69
N LYS A 616 -3.67 33.47 19.30
CA LYS A 616 -3.53 34.90 18.96
C LYS A 616 -3.03 35.73 20.15
N SER A 617 -3.39 35.39 21.39
CA SER A 617 -2.85 36.07 22.57
C SER A 617 -1.36 35.78 22.79
N VAL A 618 -0.91 34.54 22.52
CA VAL A 618 0.51 34.19 22.54
C VAL A 618 1.28 34.96 21.46
N LEU A 619 0.71 35.07 20.25
CA LEU A 619 1.32 35.80 19.13
C LEU A 619 1.55 37.30 19.37
N GLN A 620 0.91 37.89 20.40
CA GLN A 620 1.11 39.29 20.79
C GLN A 620 2.32 39.51 21.71
N ASN A 621 3.09 38.46 22.02
CA ASN A 621 4.25 38.57 22.90
C ASN A 621 5.43 39.34 22.25
N ASN A 622 6.20 40.04 23.08
CA ASN A 622 7.30 40.91 22.63
C ASN A 622 8.60 40.14 22.27
N VAL A 623 8.72 38.89 22.71
CA VAL A 623 9.87 38.00 22.42
C VAL A 623 9.64 37.32 21.06
N ARG A 624 10.68 37.17 20.23
CA ARG A 624 10.56 36.52 18.91
C ARG A 624 11.07 35.08 18.84
N ASP A 625 11.89 34.66 19.80
CA ASP A 625 12.55 33.35 19.78
C ASP A 625 11.72 32.27 20.49
N TYR A 626 10.50 32.02 20.00
CA TYR A 626 9.63 30.95 20.50
C TYR A 626 8.89 30.25 19.35
N GLU A 627 8.38 29.05 19.63
CA GLU A 627 7.44 28.36 18.73
C GLU A 627 6.16 28.00 19.48
N ILE A 628 5.05 27.89 18.74
CA ILE A 628 3.78 27.39 19.26
C ILE A 628 3.52 26.03 18.61
N ILE A 629 3.26 25.02 19.44
CA ILE A 629 2.93 23.66 19.04
C ILE A 629 1.52 23.36 19.54
N VAL A 630 0.60 23.11 18.62
CA VAL A 630 -0.76 22.70 18.91
C VAL A 630 -0.89 21.21 18.68
N VAL A 631 -1.21 20.47 19.73
CA VAL A 631 -1.57 19.05 19.67
C VAL A 631 -3.09 18.97 19.73
N ASP A 632 -3.71 18.82 18.57
CA ASP A 632 -5.15 18.68 18.45
C ASP A 632 -5.55 17.22 18.71
N ASN A 633 -6.16 17.00 19.87
CA ASN A 633 -6.65 15.71 20.35
C ASN A 633 -8.05 15.36 19.82
N GLY A 634 -8.67 16.21 18.99
CA GLY A 634 -9.98 15.96 18.40
C GLY A 634 -10.94 17.15 18.50
N GLY A 635 -11.94 17.19 17.61
CA GLY A 635 -13.09 18.10 17.72
C GLY A 635 -12.87 19.56 17.28
N ASN A 636 -11.70 19.91 16.76
CA ASN A 636 -11.39 21.28 16.29
C ASN A 636 -11.49 21.47 14.77
N ASP A 637 -12.13 20.53 14.08
CA ASP A 637 -12.23 20.48 12.61
C ASP A 637 -12.83 21.76 12.00
N LYS A 638 -13.71 22.45 12.74
CA LYS A 638 -14.36 23.70 12.32
C LYS A 638 -13.42 24.89 12.21
N VAL A 639 -12.30 24.88 12.94
CA VAL A 639 -11.30 25.95 12.94
C VAL A 639 -9.98 25.52 12.29
N LEU A 640 -9.89 24.28 11.82
CA LEU A 640 -8.67 23.73 11.23
C LEU A 640 -8.09 24.63 10.13
N PHE A 641 -8.95 25.15 9.27
CA PHE A 641 -8.54 26.08 8.21
C PHE A 641 -7.79 27.30 8.78
N GLU A 642 -8.36 27.96 9.78
CA GLU A 642 -7.75 29.13 10.44
C GLU A 642 -6.47 28.74 11.18
N LEU A 643 -6.43 27.57 11.82
CA LEU A 643 -5.24 27.08 12.53
C LEU A 643 -4.06 26.84 11.59
N LEU A 644 -4.28 26.26 10.40
CA LEU A 644 -3.21 25.97 9.45
C LEU A 644 -2.57 27.22 8.83
N GLU A 645 -3.25 28.37 8.91
CA GLU A 645 -2.75 29.68 8.46
C GLU A 645 -1.92 30.41 9.51
N LEU A 646 -2.08 30.07 10.79
CA LEU A 646 -1.30 30.68 11.88
C LEU A 646 0.16 30.18 11.85
N PRO A 647 1.13 30.96 12.37
CA PRO A 647 2.54 30.55 12.43
C PRO A 647 2.77 29.56 13.59
N ILE A 648 2.12 28.39 13.50
CA ILE A 648 2.16 27.32 14.48
C ILE A 648 2.66 26.02 13.84
N LYS A 649 3.11 25.10 14.68
CA LYS A 649 3.20 23.67 14.34
C LYS A 649 1.92 22.99 14.82
N TYR A 650 1.13 22.48 13.90
CA TYR A 650 -0.11 21.78 14.18
C TYR A 650 0.08 20.27 14.02
N ILE A 651 -0.23 19.52 15.07
CA ILE A 651 -0.16 18.06 15.14
C ILE A 651 -1.56 17.56 15.45
N ARG A 652 -2.09 16.62 14.66
CA ARG A 652 -3.38 15.99 14.95
C ARG A 652 -3.15 14.55 15.37
N THR A 653 -3.82 14.12 16.42
CA THR A 653 -3.67 12.74 16.92
C THR A 653 -4.69 11.79 16.29
N PRO A 654 -4.36 10.49 16.15
CA PRO A 654 -5.29 9.47 15.65
C PRO A 654 -6.46 9.20 16.60
N ILE A 655 -6.30 9.42 17.90
CA ILE A 655 -7.35 9.31 18.92
C ILE A 655 -7.16 10.41 19.96
N ASN A 656 -8.15 10.61 20.85
CA ASN A 656 -7.95 11.43 22.04
C ASN A 656 -7.06 10.65 23.04
N PHE A 657 -5.78 11.02 23.13
CA PHE A 657 -4.79 10.38 24.02
C PHE A 657 -4.79 10.93 25.45
N THR A 658 -5.80 11.70 25.87
CA THR A 658 -5.78 12.52 27.10
C THR A 658 -4.81 13.73 27.01
N PRO A 659 -4.99 14.74 27.88
CA PRO A 659 -4.11 15.91 27.90
C PRO A 659 -2.66 15.59 28.25
N SER A 660 -2.40 14.68 29.18
CA SER A 660 -1.04 14.32 29.62
C SER A 660 -0.20 13.74 28.48
N GLU A 661 -0.78 12.84 27.71
CA GLU A 661 -0.09 12.28 26.56
C GLU A 661 -0.01 13.27 25.40
N GLY A 662 -1.03 14.11 25.21
CA GLY A 662 -0.95 15.23 24.27
C GLY A 662 0.24 16.15 24.58
N ARG A 663 0.52 16.42 25.86
CA ARG A 663 1.68 17.20 26.30
C ARG A 663 2.99 16.50 25.98
N ASN A 664 3.09 15.19 26.21
CA ASN A 664 4.25 14.38 25.83
C ASN A 664 4.51 14.42 24.31
N ILE A 665 3.46 14.27 23.51
CA ILE A 665 3.52 14.40 22.04
C ILE A 665 4.04 15.79 21.67
N GLY A 666 3.51 16.86 22.27
CA GLY A 666 3.97 18.23 22.01
C GLY A 666 5.46 18.43 22.33
N VAL A 667 5.95 17.86 23.44
CA VAL A 667 7.36 17.93 23.85
C VAL A 667 8.26 17.16 22.88
N HIS A 668 7.78 16.04 22.31
CA HIS A 668 8.55 15.32 21.29
C HIS A 668 8.88 16.23 20.09
N PHE A 669 7.90 16.99 19.61
CA PHE A 669 8.05 17.89 18.46
C PHE A 669 8.67 19.26 18.82
N SER A 670 8.96 19.52 20.09
CA SER A 670 9.52 20.78 20.56
C SER A 670 11.03 20.88 20.34
N LYS A 671 11.48 22.09 20.00
CA LYS A 671 12.88 22.44 19.77
C LYS A 671 13.45 23.34 20.88
N GLY A 672 12.59 23.98 21.67
CA GLY A 672 12.95 24.91 22.72
C GLY A 672 13.69 24.25 23.88
N LYS A 673 14.60 25.00 24.51
CA LYS A 673 15.26 24.54 25.76
C LYS A 673 14.25 24.46 26.90
N ILE A 674 13.26 25.35 26.87
CA ILE A 674 12.13 25.38 27.80
C ILE A 674 10.88 24.91 27.06
N VAL A 675 10.13 23.99 27.68
CA VAL A 675 8.78 23.64 27.24
C VAL A 675 7.79 24.25 28.22
N ALA A 676 6.83 25.01 27.72
CA ALA A 676 5.76 25.58 28.53
C ALA A 676 4.42 25.06 28.04
N PHE A 677 3.55 24.71 28.97
CA PHE A 677 2.21 24.20 28.70
C PHE A 677 1.20 25.30 28.95
N LEU A 678 0.30 25.49 27.99
CA LEU A 678 -0.75 26.48 28.02
C LEU A 678 -2.09 25.80 27.69
N ASP A 679 -3.11 26.01 28.52
CA ASP A 679 -4.46 25.51 28.22
C ASP A 679 -5.02 26.15 26.94
N ASP A 680 -5.77 25.36 26.19
CA ASP A 680 -6.27 25.68 24.84
C ASP A 680 -7.30 26.80 24.82
N ASP A 681 -7.91 27.09 25.95
CA ASP A 681 -8.77 28.24 26.17
C ASP A 681 -8.16 29.21 27.18
N ALA A 682 -6.83 29.30 27.38
CA ALA A 682 -6.24 30.37 28.18
C ALA A 682 -6.01 31.67 27.36
N LEU A 683 -5.87 32.81 28.03
CA LEU A 683 -5.35 34.05 27.43
C LEU A 683 -4.11 34.50 28.19
N VAL A 684 -3.11 35.01 27.48
CA VAL A 684 -1.84 35.43 28.08
C VAL A 684 -1.53 36.92 27.82
N PRO A 685 -0.84 37.61 28.74
CA PRO A 685 -0.35 38.97 28.50
C PRO A 685 0.87 38.96 27.55
N ALA A 686 1.22 40.14 27.00
CA ALA A 686 2.32 40.30 26.04
C ALA A 686 3.73 40.02 26.59
N ASN A 687 3.88 39.91 27.91
CA ASN A 687 5.12 39.58 28.60
C ASN A 687 5.16 38.13 29.12
N TYR A 688 4.21 37.28 28.73
CA TYR A 688 4.10 35.89 29.20
C TYR A 688 5.38 35.08 28.92
N ILE A 689 5.87 35.12 27.69
CA ILE A 689 7.07 34.35 27.30
C ILE A 689 8.33 34.89 27.99
N GLU A 690 8.43 36.22 28.13
CA GLU A 690 9.51 36.86 28.88
C GLU A 690 9.50 36.39 30.35
N SER A 691 8.31 36.33 30.97
CA SER A 691 8.21 35.88 32.35
C SER A 691 8.60 34.41 32.55
N ILE A 692 8.38 33.55 31.54
CA ILE A 692 8.86 32.16 31.56
C ILE A 692 10.38 32.13 31.57
N ILE A 693 11.03 32.82 30.64
CA ILE A 693 12.49 32.87 30.52
C ILE A 693 13.11 33.42 31.81
N GLN A 694 12.54 34.50 32.35
CA GLN A 694 13.03 35.14 33.58
C GLN A 694 13.02 34.19 34.78
N ALA A 695 12.07 33.25 34.88
CA ALA A 695 12.04 32.29 35.98
C ALA A 695 13.30 31.41 36.01
N PHE A 696 13.67 30.85 34.86
CA PHE A 696 14.83 29.97 34.70
C PHE A 696 16.18 30.72 34.71
N LEU A 697 16.19 32.02 34.41
CA LEU A 697 17.37 32.87 34.58
C LEU A 697 17.58 33.29 36.03
N THR A 698 16.49 33.48 36.79
CA THR A 698 16.55 33.97 38.17
C THR A 698 16.84 32.86 39.16
N TYR A 699 16.30 31.66 38.92
CA TYR A 699 16.40 30.54 39.85
C TYR A 699 16.96 29.29 39.16
N ASP A 700 17.76 28.52 39.90
CA ASP A 700 18.20 27.19 39.49
C ASP A 700 17.07 26.17 39.75
N ILE A 701 16.14 26.10 38.80
CA ILE A 701 14.93 25.28 38.85
C ILE A 701 14.81 24.41 37.61
N VAL A 702 14.11 23.28 37.74
CA VAL A 702 13.81 22.38 36.61
C VAL A 702 12.41 22.59 36.06
N GLY A 703 11.53 23.25 36.81
CA GLY A 703 10.22 23.68 36.34
C GLY A 703 9.52 24.61 37.31
N PHE A 704 8.41 25.20 36.87
CA PHE A 704 7.58 26.03 37.74
C PHE A 704 6.09 25.90 37.37
N ARG A 705 5.24 26.27 38.33
CA ARG A 705 3.83 26.62 38.09
C ARG A 705 3.62 28.12 38.17
N GLY A 706 2.85 28.66 37.23
CA GLY A 706 2.50 30.07 37.16
C GLY A 706 1.25 30.41 37.98
N LYS A 707 0.82 31.66 37.84
CA LYS A 707 -0.37 32.22 38.47
C LYS A 707 -1.55 32.19 37.50
N VAL A 708 -2.70 31.70 37.95
CA VAL A 708 -3.94 31.68 37.16
C VAL A 708 -4.89 32.72 37.71
N LEU A 709 -5.40 33.58 36.82
CA LEU A 709 -6.42 34.58 37.13
C LEU A 709 -7.70 34.29 36.34
N PRO A 710 -8.88 34.59 36.88
CA PRO A 710 -10.14 34.42 36.14
C PRO A 710 -10.21 35.35 34.93
N LYS A 711 -10.74 34.86 33.80
CA LYS A 711 -11.06 35.72 32.64
C LYS A 711 -12.31 36.54 32.89
N THR A 712 -13.33 35.90 33.48
CA THR A 712 -14.63 36.52 33.72
C THR A 712 -14.86 36.79 35.20
N LYS A 713 -15.46 37.95 35.50
CA LYS A 713 -15.87 38.30 36.87
C LYS A 713 -17.26 37.70 37.14
N SER A 714 -17.30 36.47 37.65
CA SER A 714 -18.52 35.81 38.12
C SER A 714 -18.44 35.52 39.63
N LYS A 715 -19.58 35.28 40.30
CA LYS A 715 -19.57 34.86 41.72
C LYS A 715 -18.83 33.53 41.94
N ASN A 716 -18.73 32.68 40.91
CA ASN A 716 -18.04 31.39 40.96
C ASN A 716 -16.54 31.51 40.70
N ASN A 717 -16.10 32.58 40.03
CA ASN A 717 -14.71 32.78 39.58
C ASN A 717 -13.95 33.80 40.45
N GLN A 718 -14.51 34.21 41.60
CA GLN A 718 -13.89 35.18 42.51
C GLN A 718 -12.80 34.58 43.42
N LEU A 719 -12.75 33.25 43.59
CA LEU A 719 -11.91 32.57 44.58
C LEU A 719 -11.15 31.38 43.96
N ALA A 720 -10.23 31.65 43.03
CA ALA A 720 -9.23 30.67 42.61
C ALA A 720 -7.99 30.67 43.55
N GLU A 721 -8.19 30.76 44.87
CA GLU A 721 -7.11 30.98 45.85
C GLU A 721 -6.04 29.87 45.81
N HIS A 722 -6.42 28.62 45.53
CA HIS A 722 -5.49 27.50 45.39
C HIS A 722 -4.54 27.64 44.17
N TYR A 723 -4.88 28.49 43.21
CA TYR A 723 -4.04 28.81 42.05
C TYR A 723 -3.22 30.10 42.19
N ASN A 724 -3.51 30.91 43.21
CA ASN A 724 -2.78 32.14 43.52
C ASN A 724 -2.10 32.02 44.89
N LEU A 725 -0.81 31.65 44.90
CA LEU A 725 -0.03 31.48 46.14
C LEU A 725 0.61 32.80 46.63
N GLY A 726 0.13 33.95 46.15
CA GLY A 726 0.63 35.28 46.50
C GLY A 726 1.56 35.87 45.44
N GLU A 727 2.35 36.87 45.84
CA GLU A 727 3.23 37.66 44.95
C GLU A 727 4.72 37.29 45.07
N VAL A 728 5.05 36.30 45.90
CA VAL A 728 6.43 35.88 46.16
C VAL A 728 6.70 34.48 45.60
N PRO A 729 7.84 34.25 44.94
CA PRO A 729 8.22 32.90 44.51
C PRO A 729 8.49 31.98 45.71
N ILE A 730 7.90 30.79 45.71
CA ILE A 730 8.06 29.79 46.78
C ILE A 730 8.18 28.38 46.19
N PRO A 731 8.84 27.42 46.86
CA PRO A 731 8.80 26.01 46.45
C PRO A 731 7.35 25.52 46.35
N ALA A 732 7.00 24.87 45.24
CA ALA A 732 5.65 24.37 45.01
C ALA A 732 5.66 23.17 44.06
N SER A 733 4.75 22.22 44.29
CA SER A 733 4.42 21.20 43.30
C SER A 733 3.56 21.82 42.19
N ILE A 734 3.71 21.28 40.98
CA ILE A 734 2.99 21.76 39.80
C ILE A 734 1.62 21.11 39.77
N ASN A 735 0.57 21.89 40.00
CA ASN A 735 -0.84 21.45 39.89
C ASN A 735 -1.66 22.43 39.03
N THR A 736 -0.97 23.18 38.17
CA THR A 736 -1.53 24.09 37.16
C THR A 736 -0.83 23.75 35.84
N GLU A 737 -1.15 22.56 35.33
CA GLU A 737 -0.48 21.99 34.17
C GLU A 737 -0.57 22.91 32.96
N GLY A 738 -1.70 23.58 32.74
CA GLY A 738 -1.89 24.58 31.70
C GLY A 738 -1.30 25.97 31.95
N ASN A 739 -0.54 26.14 33.02
CA ASN A 739 0.34 27.29 33.21
C ASN A 739 1.63 26.84 33.91
N SER A 740 2.37 25.97 33.23
CA SER A 740 3.61 25.42 33.78
C SER A 740 4.70 25.41 32.73
N ALA A 741 5.95 25.42 33.17
CA ALA A 741 7.09 25.30 32.28
C ALA A 741 8.21 24.46 32.90
N PHE A 742 9.00 23.82 32.05
CA PHE A 742 10.05 22.88 32.42
C PHE A 742 11.26 23.03 31.52
N LEU A 743 12.45 22.73 32.06
CA LEU A 743 13.61 22.44 31.22
C LEU A 743 13.32 21.16 30.42
N ARG A 744 13.35 21.27 29.09
CA ARG A 744 12.97 20.18 28.19
C ARG A 744 13.76 18.90 28.43
N GLU A 745 15.07 19.02 28.62
CA GLU A 745 15.95 17.89 28.90
C GLU A 745 15.53 17.17 30.20
N LYS A 746 15.23 17.92 31.26
CA LYS A 746 14.81 17.36 32.55
C LYS A 746 13.45 16.68 32.45
N TYR A 747 12.52 17.25 31.69
CA TYR A 747 11.21 16.64 31.41
C TYR A 747 11.36 15.29 30.70
N LEU A 748 12.20 15.21 29.67
CA LEU A 748 12.46 13.98 28.92
C LEU A 748 13.18 12.93 29.78
N ASN A 749 14.16 13.32 30.59
CA ASN A 749 14.94 12.42 31.43
C ASN A 749 14.10 11.68 32.47
N VAL A 750 12.98 12.26 32.93
CA VAL A 750 12.05 11.58 33.86
C VAL A 750 10.93 10.83 33.15
N GLY A 751 10.89 10.84 31.82
CA GLY A 751 9.87 10.14 31.01
C GLY A 751 8.57 10.94 30.79
N GLY A 752 8.59 12.26 30.97
CA GLY A 752 7.44 13.13 30.75
C GLY A 752 6.28 12.91 31.73
N MET A 753 5.09 13.40 31.41
CA MET A 753 3.88 13.21 32.23
C MET A 753 3.36 11.78 32.11
N ASN A 754 2.74 11.27 33.17
CA ASN A 754 2.11 9.96 33.11
C ASN A 754 0.88 10.00 32.16
N PRO A 755 0.86 9.20 31.07
CA PRO A 755 -0.20 9.28 30.06
C PRO A 755 -1.61 8.94 30.59
N LEU A 756 -1.69 8.26 31.74
CA LEU A 756 -2.95 7.82 32.34
C LEU A 756 -3.54 8.81 33.34
N LEU A 757 -2.77 9.82 33.77
CA LEU A 757 -3.26 10.79 34.73
C LEU A 757 -3.98 11.93 34.02
N PHE A 758 -5.15 12.30 34.54
CA PHE A 758 -5.88 13.50 34.16
C PHE A 758 -6.30 14.20 35.45
N GLY A 759 -5.58 15.27 35.80
CA GLY A 759 -5.60 15.89 37.11
C GLY A 759 -4.52 15.29 38.02
N GLY A 760 -3.52 16.11 38.37
CA GLY A 760 -2.42 15.72 39.27
C GLY A 760 -1.19 15.16 38.56
N GLU A 761 -1.16 15.12 37.23
CA GLU A 761 0.00 14.70 36.45
C GLU A 761 1.22 15.61 36.68
N GLY A 762 1.01 16.92 36.86
CA GLY A 762 2.09 17.84 37.19
C GLY A 762 2.66 17.57 38.58
N MET A 763 1.83 17.12 39.51
CA MET A 763 2.22 16.86 40.89
C MET A 763 3.06 15.58 40.95
N GLU A 764 2.60 14.52 40.28
CA GLU A 764 3.33 13.27 40.12
C GLU A 764 4.68 13.50 39.42
N LEU A 765 4.71 14.30 38.36
CA LEU A 765 5.93 14.71 37.67
C LEU A 765 6.89 15.48 38.60
N SER A 766 6.36 16.40 39.42
CA SER A 766 7.14 17.17 40.39
C SER A 766 7.85 16.25 41.38
N TYR A 767 7.18 15.20 41.88
CA TYR A 767 7.80 14.21 42.77
C TYR A 767 8.91 13.40 42.09
N ARG A 768 8.70 12.98 40.83
CA ARG A 768 9.76 12.29 40.05
C ARG A 768 10.97 13.20 39.81
N MET A 769 10.74 14.47 39.49
CA MET A 769 11.80 15.46 39.31
C MET A 769 12.55 15.76 40.61
N ALA A 770 11.87 15.86 41.74
CA ALA A 770 12.49 16.09 43.04
C ALA A 770 13.41 14.92 43.46
N LYS A 771 13.06 13.68 43.06
CA LYS A 771 13.86 12.48 43.38
C LYS A 771 15.23 12.46 42.70
N ILE A 772 15.35 13.05 41.52
CA ILE A 772 16.61 13.10 40.74
C ILE A 772 17.35 14.45 40.84
N ASN A 773 16.72 15.47 41.43
CA ASN A 773 17.31 16.78 41.67
C ASN A 773 17.26 17.11 43.18
N SER A 774 16.82 18.32 43.55
CA SER A 774 16.58 18.74 44.93
C SER A 774 15.09 18.95 45.18
N MET A 775 14.66 18.89 46.44
CA MET A 775 13.24 19.03 46.82
C MET A 775 12.65 20.41 46.48
N ASN A 776 13.50 21.42 46.23
CA ASN A 776 13.13 22.78 45.85
C ASN A 776 13.31 23.04 44.33
N SER A 777 13.44 21.99 43.52
CA SER A 777 13.68 22.13 42.08
C SER A 777 12.47 22.66 41.29
N THR A 778 11.28 22.69 41.90
CA THR A 778 10.08 23.30 41.32
C THR A 778 9.52 24.41 42.20
N ILE A 779 9.08 25.51 41.58
CA ILE A 779 8.57 26.68 42.31
C ILE A 779 7.21 27.15 41.78
N TYR A 780 6.53 27.96 42.58
CA TYR A 780 5.50 28.87 42.13
C TYR A 780 6.15 30.18 41.68
N TRP A 781 5.81 30.63 40.47
CA TRP A 781 6.32 31.85 39.88
C TRP A 781 5.16 32.83 39.56
N PRO A 782 4.94 33.85 40.40
CA PRO A 782 3.74 34.71 40.32
C PRO A 782 3.69 35.62 39.09
N LYS A 783 4.82 35.81 38.40
CA LYS A 783 4.92 36.71 37.23
C LYS A 783 4.44 36.06 35.94
N THR A 784 4.42 34.73 35.83
CA THR A 784 3.88 34.04 34.65
C THR A 784 2.38 33.84 34.85
N ILE A 785 1.60 34.75 34.25
CA ILE A 785 0.16 34.87 34.45
C ILE A 785 -0.57 34.35 33.23
N ILE A 786 -1.62 33.54 33.44
CA ILE A 786 -2.65 33.27 32.45
C ILE A 786 -4.01 33.74 32.97
N TYR A 787 -4.91 34.06 32.04
CA TYR A 787 -6.32 34.26 32.30
C TYR A 787 -7.09 33.02 31.83
N HIS A 788 -7.73 32.31 32.76
CA HIS A 788 -8.48 31.07 32.51
C HIS A 788 -9.69 31.01 33.46
N ASP A 789 -10.82 30.45 33.00
CA ASP A 789 -12.06 30.35 33.80
C ASP A 789 -12.33 28.94 34.31
#